data_AF-A0A938IK93-F1
#
_entry.id   AF-A0A938IK93-F1
#
_cell.length_a   1.000
_cell.length_b   1.000
_cell.length_c   1.000
_cell.angle_alpha   90.00
_cell.angle_beta   90.00
_cell.angle_gamma   90.00
#
_symmetry.space_group_name_H-M   'P 1'
#
loop_
_entity.id
_entity.type
_entity.pdbx_description
1 polymer ?
#
loop_
_entity_poly.entity_id
_entity_poly.type
_entity_poly.pdbx_seq_one_letter_code
_entity_poly.pdbx_strand_id
1 'polypeptide(L)'
;MAARTVFARVAASTFFAWGLIWISIAAIPAAVFGDEPQAELDAAQKAYSAYYTEWDSLAMARAATREVSVSARRFATEDLNEWVAARDAVAKAQAALDAARAALAAATADPKTALEEGVRQRETELAQADQTLAQRVDRARNSVHRMMLDQHTAMERTEGFLESEYKLGGLLEAIWTANGKVLTAKADAAEKTLAEKAGAPPEEVAKLKAESIAARRAVQENELLARWEKSLWAQVIVTYPDTTSLVSARGDTADAARIAEQIAGLEADAALKQRYTEFAVEQRAYETKNQGRIDDLLNQSKELSRGTYAMRAAAMGGLEPLPEDQWDRAKARHLLVRAGFGGTPAEVDQLHKMGLHGAVDHLVDFALQPATGATLDAAPSIPADVMAGKLRHGWTREQVFRQPDALDVGRVRRWWFARMVESPRPLQEKLTLFWHGHFATQQSVVGTTYTIYRQNELFREHAAGNFGALLYGVVHDPAMIRYLDNNSNVKGHANENLAREIMELFAMGAYQGYDENDVREAAKALTGYTFDPRSGQFRYLYANHDLEEKTVFGKKGPWTGDDLVRLILDQPSTSRFVSKKLFEFFVYSDPSAEVIDRMTSVLQYQNYELTPMLKNLFLSKEFYGEQAMGTQIKCPVQLVVGTMRDLGIRRMSDYGVLDRMTIQMGQQLFEPPDVKGWRYGRTWISTDWLFTRYNAVAELIRSAPQPERQGADLMAYVRQGGCATGPEAVDFLARSFLALPLSAEKRAELIQYLGELPPAGEWDARRDEINARLQNVLIFLTSSPEFQVG
;
A
#
# COMPACT_ATOMS: atom_id res chain seq x y z
N MET A 1 6.49 22.67 -1.59
CA MET A 1 5.81 22.62 -2.92
C MET A 1 4.72 21.55 -2.95
N ALA A 2 4.94 20.35 -2.41
CA ALA A 2 3.95 19.28 -2.29
C ALA A 2 2.71 19.64 -1.43
N ALA A 3 2.87 20.45 -0.37
CA ALA A 3 1.76 20.98 0.42
C ALA A 3 0.80 21.86 -0.41
N ARG A 4 1.33 22.64 -1.36
CA ARG A 4 0.49 23.43 -2.30
C ARG A 4 -0.27 22.53 -3.29
N THR A 5 0.23 21.34 -3.59
CA THR A 5 -0.39 20.40 -4.54
C THR A 5 -1.54 19.61 -3.92
N VAL A 6 -1.43 19.25 -2.64
CA VAL A 6 -2.56 18.67 -1.86
C VAL A 6 -3.62 19.73 -1.60
N PHE A 7 -3.19 20.96 -1.29
CA PHE A 7 -4.06 22.11 -1.08
C PHE A 7 -4.84 22.50 -2.35
N ALA A 8 -4.18 22.47 -3.51
CA ALA A 8 -4.83 22.68 -4.81
C ALA A 8 -5.88 21.60 -5.13
N ARG A 9 -5.75 20.37 -4.61
CA ARG A 9 -6.70 19.27 -4.87
C ARG A 9 -7.96 19.35 -4.01
N VAL A 10 -7.84 19.69 -2.71
CA VAL A 10 -9.00 19.91 -1.83
C VAL A 10 -9.75 21.19 -2.24
N ALA A 11 -9.00 22.26 -2.53
CA ALA A 11 -9.57 23.49 -3.07
C ALA A 11 -10.20 23.26 -4.45
N ALA A 12 -9.60 22.45 -5.34
CA ALA A 12 -10.20 22.12 -6.62
C ALA A 12 -11.51 21.35 -6.48
N SER A 13 -11.63 20.40 -5.54
CA SER A 13 -12.89 19.68 -5.30
C SER A 13 -14.00 20.58 -4.74
N THR A 14 -13.67 21.55 -3.88
CA THR A 14 -14.64 22.56 -3.41
C THR A 14 -14.98 23.57 -4.51
N PHE A 15 -14.00 24.04 -5.29
CA PHE A 15 -14.22 24.95 -6.42
C PHE A 15 -15.04 24.31 -7.56
N PHE A 16 -14.90 23.01 -7.81
CA PHE A 16 -15.71 22.30 -8.82
C PHE A 16 -17.17 22.14 -8.38
N ALA A 17 -17.41 21.86 -7.09
CA ALA A 17 -18.75 21.89 -6.51
C ALA A 17 -19.38 23.30 -6.63
N TRP A 18 -18.61 24.35 -6.42
CA TRP A 18 -19.03 25.74 -6.63
C TRP A 18 -19.36 26.08 -8.09
N GLY A 19 -18.62 25.52 -9.05
CA GLY A 19 -18.89 25.66 -10.49
C GLY A 19 -20.26 25.11 -10.89
N LEU A 20 -20.67 23.98 -10.30
CA LEU A 20 -21.99 23.38 -10.51
C LEU A 20 -23.11 24.15 -9.77
N ILE A 21 -22.83 24.71 -8.60
CA ILE A 21 -23.76 25.56 -7.83
C ILE A 21 -24.13 26.83 -8.60
N TRP A 22 -23.16 27.50 -9.22
CA TRP A 22 -23.41 28.72 -10.02
C TRP A 22 -24.21 28.46 -11.29
N ILE A 23 -24.01 27.30 -11.94
CA ILE A 23 -24.70 26.93 -13.18
C ILE A 23 -26.19 26.63 -12.93
N SER A 24 -26.55 26.12 -11.75
CA SER A 24 -27.93 25.75 -11.40
C SER A 24 -28.78 26.89 -10.80
N ILE A 25 -28.15 27.97 -10.29
CA ILE A 25 -28.86 29.09 -9.64
C ILE A 25 -29.33 30.15 -10.64
N ALA A 26 -28.70 30.28 -11.81
CA ALA A 26 -28.87 31.40 -12.73
C ALA A 26 -30.17 31.40 -13.58
N ALA A 27 -31.07 30.43 -13.44
CA ALA A 27 -32.17 30.23 -14.39
C ALA A 27 -33.59 30.68 -13.94
N ILE A 28 -33.80 31.19 -12.72
CA ILE A 28 -35.13 31.67 -12.27
C ILE A 28 -35.01 33.03 -11.55
N PRO A 29 -35.80 34.07 -11.91
CA PRO A 29 -35.73 35.39 -11.29
C PRO A 29 -36.00 35.34 -9.78
N ALA A 30 -35.22 36.11 -9.00
CA ALA A 30 -35.29 36.19 -7.53
C ALA A 30 -36.66 36.60 -6.95
N ALA A 31 -37.53 37.19 -7.76
CA ALA A 31 -38.78 37.82 -7.31
C ALA A 31 -39.94 36.87 -6.94
N VAL A 32 -39.70 35.54 -6.88
CA VAL A 32 -40.76 34.53 -6.64
C VAL A 32 -40.53 33.72 -5.33
N PHE A 33 -39.44 33.96 -4.60
CA PHE A 33 -39.09 33.18 -3.41
C PHE A 33 -39.18 34.04 -2.14
N GLY A 34 -39.64 33.47 -1.02
CA GLY A 34 -39.64 34.19 0.25
C GLY A 34 -38.22 34.59 0.66
N ASP A 35 -38.06 35.74 1.31
CA ASP A 35 -36.74 36.31 1.67
C ASP A 35 -35.96 35.46 2.69
N GLU A 36 -36.63 34.55 3.41
CA GLU A 36 -36.09 33.83 4.56
C GLU A 36 -35.08 32.70 4.20
N PRO A 37 -35.33 31.77 3.25
CA PRO A 37 -34.37 30.71 2.91
C PRO A 37 -33.10 31.23 2.23
N GLN A 38 -33.19 32.34 1.47
CA GLN A 38 -32.02 32.96 0.84
C GLN A 38 -31.15 33.67 1.89
N ALA A 39 -31.76 34.36 2.85
CA ALA A 39 -31.02 34.98 3.96
C ALA A 39 -30.27 33.94 4.81
N GLU A 40 -30.84 32.75 5.03
CA GLU A 40 -30.14 31.64 5.70
C GLU A 40 -28.92 31.14 4.90
N LEU A 41 -29.05 31.01 3.56
CA LEU A 41 -27.95 30.58 2.70
C LEU A 41 -26.81 31.60 2.70
N ASP A 42 -27.14 32.89 2.55
CA ASP A 42 -26.17 33.98 2.56
C ASP A 42 -25.44 34.07 3.92
N ALA A 43 -26.16 33.87 5.03
CA ALA A 43 -25.59 33.83 6.37
C ALA A 43 -24.63 32.65 6.56
N ALA A 44 -25.00 31.45 6.09
CA ALA A 44 -24.15 30.25 6.14
C ALA A 44 -22.88 30.41 5.29
N GLN A 45 -23.00 30.95 4.08
CA GLN A 45 -21.86 31.23 3.19
C GLN A 45 -20.91 32.28 3.78
N LYS A 46 -21.45 33.32 4.44
CA LYS A 46 -20.66 34.34 5.12
C LYS A 46 -19.91 33.76 6.32
N ALA A 47 -20.56 32.93 7.14
CA ALA A 47 -19.93 32.26 8.27
C ALA A 47 -18.80 31.30 7.82
N TYR A 48 -19.04 30.54 6.75
CA TYR A 48 -18.02 29.70 6.10
C TYR A 48 -16.82 30.51 5.62
N SER A 49 -17.06 31.59 4.85
CA SER A 49 -15.98 32.40 4.27
C SER A 49 -15.09 33.05 5.33
N ALA A 50 -15.70 33.54 6.42
CA ALA A 50 -14.98 34.11 7.55
C ALA A 50 -14.10 33.06 8.25
N TYR A 51 -14.62 31.85 8.44
CA TYR A 51 -13.91 30.77 9.13
C TYR A 51 -12.83 30.09 8.27
N TYR A 52 -13.07 29.94 6.97
CA TYR A 52 -12.15 29.29 6.03
C TYR A 52 -10.79 30.00 5.95
N THR A 53 -10.78 31.32 6.04
CA THR A 53 -9.54 32.12 6.02
C THR A 53 -8.66 31.85 7.25
N GLU A 54 -9.28 31.66 8.42
CA GLU A 54 -8.59 31.30 9.66
C GLU A 54 -8.09 29.85 9.60
N TRP A 55 -8.93 28.93 9.13
CA TRP A 55 -8.59 27.52 8.93
C TRP A 55 -7.41 27.31 7.95
N ASP A 56 -7.38 28.04 6.83
CA ASP A 56 -6.31 27.99 5.83
C ASP A 56 -4.94 28.36 6.43
N SER A 57 -4.92 29.39 7.27
CA SER A 57 -3.70 29.80 7.98
C SER A 57 -3.17 28.71 8.93
N LEU A 58 -4.06 27.99 9.62
CA LEU A 58 -3.72 26.87 10.50
C LEU A 58 -3.23 25.65 9.71
N ALA A 59 -3.84 25.35 8.56
CA ALA A 59 -3.43 24.27 7.66
C ALA A 59 -2.00 24.48 7.12
N MET A 60 -1.66 25.71 6.72
CA MET A 60 -0.31 26.05 6.26
C MET A 60 0.75 25.90 7.36
N ALA A 61 0.46 26.36 8.58
CA ALA A 61 1.36 26.22 9.74
C ALA A 61 1.62 24.75 10.11
N ARG A 62 0.62 23.89 9.95
CA ARG A 62 0.71 22.45 10.20
C ARG A 62 1.57 21.72 9.17
N ALA A 63 1.42 22.04 7.87
CA ALA A 63 2.23 21.45 6.81
C ALA A 63 3.74 21.73 7.00
N ALA A 64 4.09 22.94 7.45
CA ALA A 64 5.47 23.30 7.80
C ALA A 64 6.01 22.50 9.01
N THR A 65 5.16 22.20 9.99
CA THR A 65 5.52 21.42 11.18
C THR A 65 5.77 19.93 10.85
N ARG A 66 5.03 19.38 9.87
CA ARG A 66 5.15 17.99 9.41
C ARG A 66 6.48 17.69 8.68
N GLU A 67 6.96 18.60 7.83
CA GLU A 67 8.25 18.40 7.14
C GLU A 67 9.43 18.41 8.14
N VAL A 68 9.32 19.22 9.21
CA VAL A 68 10.31 19.26 10.29
C VAL A 68 10.30 17.96 11.10
N SER A 69 9.13 17.41 11.45
CA SER A 69 9.03 16.16 12.22
C SER A 69 9.46 14.91 11.45
N VAL A 70 9.17 14.79 10.15
CA VAL A 70 9.68 13.69 9.29
C VAL A 70 11.21 13.71 9.22
N SER A 71 11.79 14.90 9.05
CA SER A 71 13.24 15.09 8.97
C SER A 71 13.91 14.71 10.30
N ALA A 72 13.40 15.22 11.43
CA ALA A 72 13.92 14.92 12.76
C ALA A 72 13.89 13.41 13.11
N ARG A 73 12.84 12.70 12.67
CA ARG A 73 12.67 11.24 12.88
C ARG A 73 13.73 10.40 12.18
N ARG A 74 14.02 10.71 10.92
CA ARG A 74 15.04 9.99 10.16
C ARG A 74 16.41 10.10 10.82
N PHE A 75 16.76 11.30 11.28
CA PHE A 75 18.02 11.54 11.98
C PHE A 75 18.09 10.81 13.33
N ALA A 76 17.00 10.78 14.12
CA ALA A 76 17.01 10.11 15.42
C ALA A 76 17.20 8.59 15.34
N THR A 77 16.54 7.92 14.38
CA THR A 77 16.70 6.47 14.17
C THR A 77 18.09 6.12 13.61
N GLU A 78 18.60 6.91 12.68
CA GLU A 78 19.96 6.74 12.15
C GLU A 78 21.01 6.89 13.25
N ASP A 79 20.95 7.96 14.06
CA ASP A 79 21.86 8.20 15.19
C ASP A 79 21.83 7.06 16.23
N LEU A 80 20.66 6.47 16.49
CA LEU A 80 20.50 5.37 17.44
C LEU A 80 21.07 4.05 16.92
N ASN A 81 20.84 3.74 15.64
CA ASN A 81 21.40 2.54 15.02
C ASN A 81 22.94 2.60 15.00
N GLU A 82 23.50 3.78 14.70
CA GLU A 82 24.94 4.01 14.79
C GLU A 82 25.47 3.87 16.22
N TRP A 83 24.68 4.27 17.22
CA TRP A 83 25.02 4.07 18.63
C TRP A 83 25.02 2.58 19.03
N VAL A 84 23.99 1.81 18.66
CA VAL A 84 23.93 0.36 18.91
C VAL A 84 25.14 -0.34 18.29
N ALA A 85 25.47 0.02 17.04
CA ALA A 85 26.64 -0.52 16.35
C ALA A 85 27.95 -0.18 17.08
N ALA A 86 28.09 1.04 17.59
CA ALA A 86 29.27 1.44 18.37
C ALA A 86 29.38 0.68 19.70
N ARG A 87 28.27 0.44 20.39
CA ARG A 87 28.24 -0.37 21.63
C ARG A 87 28.66 -1.80 21.37
N ASP A 88 28.12 -2.42 20.33
CA ASP A 88 28.43 -3.81 19.99
C ASP A 88 29.90 -3.94 19.53
N ALA A 89 30.46 -2.89 18.91
CA ALA A 89 31.88 -2.81 18.60
C ALA A 89 32.76 -2.77 19.86
N VAL A 90 32.38 -2.02 20.90
CA VAL A 90 33.07 -2.02 22.21
C VAL A 90 33.04 -3.42 22.84
N ALA A 91 31.88 -4.06 22.89
CA ALA A 91 31.75 -5.40 23.45
C ALA A 91 32.62 -6.43 22.71
N LYS A 92 32.67 -6.33 21.37
CA LYS A 92 33.51 -7.19 20.53
C LYS A 92 35.01 -6.91 20.72
N ALA A 93 35.40 -5.64 20.84
CA ALA A 93 36.79 -5.26 21.10
C ALA A 93 37.26 -5.73 22.49
N GLN A 94 36.39 -5.61 23.51
CA GLN A 94 36.65 -6.11 24.85
C GLN A 94 36.83 -7.63 24.86
N ALA A 95 35.92 -8.39 24.24
CA ALA A 95 36.05 -9.84 24.14
C ALA A 95 37.33 -10.28 23.40
N ALA A 96 37.73 -9.53 22.36
CA ALA A 96 38.98 -9.78 21.65
C ALA A 96 40.21 -9.47 22.49
N LEU A 97 40.18 -8.41 23.30
CA LEU A 97 41.23 -8.08 24.26
C LEU A 97 41.35 -9.16 25.34
N ASP A 98 40.24 -9.64 25.88
CA ASP A 98 40.23 -10.71 26.89
C ASP A 98 40.79 -12.01 26.32
N ALA A 99 40.43 -12.37 25.08
CA ALA A 99 40.99 -13.52 24.38
C ALA A 99 42.51 -13.36 24.12
N ALA A 100 42.97 -12.16 23.74
CA ALA A 100 44.39 -11.89 23.54
C ALA A 100 45.18 -11.99 24.85
N ARG A 101 44.64 -11.48 25.96
CA ARG A 101 45.22 -11.59 27.31
C ARG A 101 45.28 -13.05 27.77
N ALA A 102 44.23 -13.83 27.50
CA ALA A 102 44.21 -15.26 27.80
C ALA A 102 45.27 -16.05 27.00
N ALA A 103 45.43 -15.74 25.70
CA ALA A 103 46.45 -16.35 24.85
C ALA A 103 47.88 -16.03 25.32
N LEU A 104 48.14 -14.77 25.71
CA LEU A 104 49.41 -14.35 26.28
C LEU A 104 49.73 -15.07 27.61
N ALA A 105 48.71 -15.25 28.47
CA ALA A 105 48.83 -15.96 29.73
C ALA A 105 49.14 -17.47 29.53
N ALA A 106 48.57 -18.09 28.51
CA ALA A 106 48.73 -19.52 28.21
C ALA A 106 50.05 -19.87 27.49
N ALA A 107 50.80 -18.89 26.96
CA ALA A 107 52.04 -19.15 26.23
C ALA A 107 53.14 -19.70 27.15
N THR A 108 53.76 -20.82 26.77
CA THR A 108 54.80 -21.54 27.55
C THR A 108 56.22 -21.42 26.98
N ALA A 109 56.39 -20.87 25.78
CA ALA A 109 57.67 -20.67 25.12
C ALA A 109 57.98 -19.19 24.87
N ASP A 110 59.24 -18.82 25.00
CA ASP A 110 59.78 -17.48 24.75
C ASP A 110 60.36 -17.43 23.32
N PRO A 111 60.19 -16.34 22.53
CA PRO A 111 59.69 -15.01 22.92
C PRO A 111 58.17 -14.80 22.80
N LYS A 112 57.56 -14.18 23.82
CA LYS A 112 56.13 -13.77 23.83
C LYS A 112 55.81 -12.44 23.14
N THR A 113 56.81 -11.76 22.58
CA THR A 113 56.74 -10.36 22.10
C THR A 113 55.61 -10.11 21.09
N ALA A 114 55.29 -11.07 20.21
CA ALA A 114 54.20 -10.93 19.24
C ALA A 114 52.80 -10.95 19.89
N LEU A 115 52.63 -11.70 20.99
CA LEU A 115 51.38 -11.75 21.73
C LEU A 115 51.17 -10.49 22.57
N GLU A 116 52.24 -9.94 23.15
CA GLU A 116 52.23 -8.66 23.86
C GLU A 116 51.86 -7.51 22.92
N GLU A 117 52.41 -7.49 21.70
CA GLU A 117 52.03 -6.53 20.67
C GLU A 117 50.57 -6.68 20.25
N GLY A 118 50.10 -7.93 20.12
CA GLY A 118 48.69 -8.23 19.87
C GLY A 118 47.76 -7.67 20.96
N VAL A 119 48.13 -7.78 22.24
CA VAL A 119 47.36 -7.19 23.35
C VAL A 119 47.34 -5.67 23.25
N ARG A 120 48.48 -5.01 23.04
CA ARG A 120 48.55 -3.54 22.87
C ARG A 120 47.69 -3.03 21.70
N GLN A 121 47.67 -3.77 20.60
CA GLN A 121 46.81 -3.46 19.47
C GLN A 121 45.32 -3.54 19.86
N ARG A 122 44.89 -4.59 20.58
CA ARG A 122 43.50 -4.72 21.03
C ARG A 122 43.10 -3.68 22.07
N GLU A 123 44.01 -3.24 22.93
CA GLU A 123 43.77 -2.13 23.85
C GLU A 123 43.53 -0.81 23.08
N THR A 124 44.25 -0.60 21.98
CA THR A 124 44.05 0.57 21.11
C THR A 124 42.71 0.50 20.36
N GLU A 125 42.34 -0.68 19.84
CA GLU A 125 41.05 -0.93 19.18
C GLU A 125 39.87 -0.68 20.15
N LEU A 126 39.99 -1.14 21.40
CA LEU A 126 38.99 -0.88 22.45
C LEU A 126 38.85 0.61 22.75
N ALA A 127 39.97 1.33 22.94
CA ALA A 127 39.95 2.77 23.20
C ALA A 127 39.31 3.58 22.06
N GLN A 128 39.54 3.18 20.80
CA GLN A 128 38.89 3.80 19.64
C GLN A 128 37.38 3.51 19.56
N ALA A 129 36.99 2.28 19.91
CA ALA A 129 35.58 1.89 19.99
C ALA A 129 34.87 2.69 21.11
N ASP A 130 35.48 2.84 22.27
CA ASP A 130 34.96 3.62 23.40
C ASP A 130 34.80 5.11 23.05
N GLN A 131 35.78 5.69 22.35
CA GLN A 131 35.69 7.07 21.88
C GLN A 131 34.52 7.26 20.89
N THR A 132 34.34 6.30 19.99
CA THR A 132 33.22 6.30 19.04
C THR A 132 31.89 6.17 19.76
N LEU A 133 31.79 5.26 20.73
CA LEU A 133 30.59 5.07 21.55
C LEU A 133 30.20 6.36 22.27
N ALA A 134 31.15 7.05 22.92
CA ALA A 134 30.89 8.31 23.61
C ALA A 134 30.30 9.39 22.66
N GLN A 135 30.87 9.54 21.46
CA GLN A 135 30.35 10.49 20.47
C GLN A 135 28.93 10.16 19.98
N ARG A 136 28.59 8.87 19.86
CA ARG A 136 27.24 8.44 19.44
C ARG A 136 26.22 8.55 20.58
N VAL A 137 26.63 8.33 21.83
CA VAL A 137 25.78 8.56 23.02
C VAL A 137 25.29 10.00 23.08
N ASP A 138 26.17 10.98 22.86
CA ASP A 138 25.79 12.39 22.93
C ASP A 138 24.83 12.81 21.81
N ARG A 139 24.98 12.22 20.62
CA ARG A 139 24.00 12.42 19.53
C ARG A 139 22.66 11.79 19.88
N ALA A 140 22.64 10.56 20.36
CA ALA A 140 21.43 9.88 20.80
C ALA A 140 20.69 10.68 21.91
N ARG A 141 21.43 11.21 22.90
CA ARG A 141 20.89 12.10 23.94
C ARG A 141 20.25 13.36 23.35
N ASN A 142 20.95 14.03 22.44
CA ASN A 142 20.45 15.23 21.78
C ASN A 142 19.20 14.96 20.93
N SER A 143 19.15 13.81 20.27
CA SER A 143 18.00 13.37 19.47
C SER A 143 16.78 13.10 20.35
N VAL A 144 16.93 12.38 21.47
CA VAL A 144 15.85 12.21 22.45
C VAL A 144 15.42 13.55 23.06
N HIS A 145 16.35 14.45 23.36
CA HIS A 145 16.01 15.77 23.89
C HIS A 145 15.17 16.59 22.89
N ARG A 146 15.53 16.59 21.61
CA ARG A 146 14.70 17.22 20.56
C ARG A 146 13.34 16.57 20.41
N MET A 147 13.27 15.24 20.49
CA MET A 147 11.98 14.54 20.47
C MET A 147 11.06 15.00 21.61
N MET A 148 11.60 15.18 22.83
CA MET A 148 10.84 15.72 23.96
C MET A 148 10.29 17.13 23.71
N LEU A 149 11.04 18.00 23.01
CA LEU A 149 10.66 19.39 22.71
C LEU A 149 9.66 19.48 21.55
N ASP A 150 9.92 18.79 20.44
CA ASP A 150 9.14 18.93 19.20
C ASP A 150 7.75 18.26 19.30
N GLN A 151 7.63 17.21 20.10
CA GLN A 151 6.43 16.39 20.16
C GLN A 151 5.25 17.10 20.84
N HIS A 152 5.49 17.84 21.94
CA HIS A 152 4.45 18.57 22.63
C HIS A 152 3.81 19.63 21.72
N THR A 153 4.65 20.41 21.01
CA THR A 153 4.19 21.44 20.07
C THR A 153 3.51 20.86 18.82
N ALA A 154 3.97 19.72 18.32
CA ALA A 154 3.32 19.05 17.20
C ALA A 154 1.92 18.53 17.57
N MET A 155 1.73 18.09 18.82
CA MET A 155 0.48 17.52 19.31
C MET A 155 -0.61 18.56 19.55
N GLU A 156 -0.29 19.68 20.22
CA GLU A 156 -1.25 20.79 20.42
C GLU A 156 -1.77 21.34 19.08
N ARG A 157 -0.89 21.39 18.07
CA ARG A 157 -1.25 21.85 16.72
C ARG A 157 -2.13 20.86 15.96
N THR A 158 -1.95 19.56 16.17
CA THR A 158 -2.81 18.53 15.57
C THR A 158 -4.20 18.54 16.19
N GLU A 159 -4.32 18.68 17.51
CA GLU A 159 -5.61 18.74 18.18
C GLU A 159 -6.42 19.98 17.78
N GLY A 160 -5.80 21.17 17.75
CA GLY A 160 -6.45 22.39 17.29
C GLY A 160 -6.89 22.34 15.82
N PHE A 161 -6.18 21.56 14.98
CA PHE A 161 -6.57 21.36 13.60
C PHE A 161 -7.81 20.45 13.46
N LEU A 162 -7.89 19.35 14.20
CA LEU A 162 -9.04 18.45 14.17
C LEU A 162 -10.34 19.15 14.59
N GLU A 163 -10.27 19.97 15.65
CA GLU A 163 -11.40 20.81 16.06
C GLU A 163 -11.81 21.78 14.94
N SER A 164 -10.82 22.29 14.20
CA SER A 164 -11.07 23.22 13.11
C SER A 164 -11.73 22.57 11.87
N GLU A 165 -11.37 21.32 11.55
CA GLU A 165 -12.03 20.56 10.48
C GLU A 165 -13.47 20.19 10.83
N TYR A 166 -13.73 19.82 12.09
CA TYR A 166 -15.10 19.51 12.55
C TYR A 166 -16.02 20.73 12.40
N LYS A 167 -15.51 21.91 12.77
CA LYS A 167 -16.25 23.17 12.62
C LYS A 167 -16.48 23.54 11.14
N LEU A 168 -15.50 23.27 10.28
CA LEU A 168 -15.65 23.50 8.84
C LEU A 168 -16.71 22.59 8.21
N GLY A 169 -16.73 21.30 8.57
CA GLY A 169 -17.76 20.35 8.14
C GLY A 169 -19.17 20.77 8.57
N GLY A 170 -19.34 21.26 9.80
CA GLY A 170 -20.63 21.78 10.28
C GLY A 170 -21.12 23.01 9.52
N LEU A 171 -20.21 23.91 9.10
CA LEU A 171 -20.56 25.09 8.30
C LEU A 171 -20.99 24.71 6.88
N LEU A 172 -20.38 23.69 6.29
CA LEU A 172 -20.78 23.18 4.99
C LEU A 172 -22.12 22.45 5.05
N GLU A 173 -22.38 21.65 6.10
CA GLU A 173 -23.70 21.06 6.34
C GLU A 173 -24.80 22.13 6.43
N ALA A 174 -24.51 23.25 7.10
CA ALA A 174 -25.41 24.39 7.16
C ALA A 174 -25.69 25.00 5.77
N ILE A 175 -24.66 25.14 4.92
CA ILE A 175 -24.80 25.63 3.53
C ILE A 175 -25.70 24.69 2.71
N TRP A 176 -25.47 23.39 2.75
CA TRP A 176 -26.27 22.43 1.98
C TRP A 176 -27.72 22.34 2.45
N THR A 177 -27.92 22.44 3.77
CA THR A 177 -29.25 22.49 4.36
C THR A 177 -29.99 23.75 3.89
N ALA A 178 -29.35 24.91 3.94
CA ALA A 178 -29.93 26.17 3.45
C ALA A 178 -30.21 26.13 1.94
N ASN A 179 -29.28 25.59 1.13
CA ASN A 179 -29.47 25.43 -0.31
C ASN A 179 -30.62 24.47 -0.64
N GLY A 180 -30.77 23.38 0.14
CA GLY A 180 -31.89 22.45 0.00
C GLY A 180 -33.25 23.11 0.25
N LYS A 181 -33.34 24.02 1.24
CA LYS A 181 -34.55 24.83 1.48
C LYS A 181 -34.87 25.73 0.28
N VAL A 182 -33.86 26.38 -0.31
CA VAL A 182 -34.03 27.23 -1.51
C VAL A 182 -34.50 26.41 -2.72
N LEU A 183 -33.90 25.25 -2.97
CA LEU A 183 -34.26 24.39 -4.09
C LEU A 183 -35.66 23.77 -3.92
N THR A 184 -36.02 23.42 -2.69
CA THR A 184 -37.38 22.91 -2.37
C THR A 184 -38.43 23.98 -2.63
N ALA A 185 -38.19 25.21 -2.15
CA ALA A 185 -39.07 26.35 -2.44
C ALA A 185 -39.21 26.62 -3.95
N LYS A 186 -38.14 26.45 -4.73
CA LYS A 186 -38.16 26.53 -6.20
C LYS A 186 -39.03 25.44 -6.84
N ALA A 187 -38.87 24.19 -6.40
CA ALA A 187 -39.65 23.07 -6.90
C ALA A 187 -41.15 23.23 -6.60
N ASP A 188 -41.49 23.63 -5.38
CA ASP A 188 -42.87 23.86 -4.96
C ASP A 188 -43.52 25.03 -5.74
N ALA A 189 -42.78 26.10 -6.01
CA ALA A 189 -43.26 27.22 -6.83
C ALA A 189 -43.49 26.81 -8.31
N ALA A 190 -42.61 25.99 -8.88
CA ALA A 190 -42.77 25.47 -10.24
C ALA A 190 -43.99 24.55 -10.36
N GLU A 191 -44.21 23.67 -9.38
CA GLU A 191 -45.39 22.80 -9.30
C GLU A 191 -46.69 23.60 -9.16
N LYS A 192 -46.68 24.63 -8.31
CA LYS A 192 -47.82 25.55 -8.15
C LYS A 192 -48.14 26.29 -9.46
N THR A 193 -47.12 26.81 -10.15
CA THR A 193 -47.27 27.51 -11.43
C THR A 193 -47.85 26.60 -12.50
N LEU A 194 -47.38 25.34 -12.57
CA LEU A 194 -47.93 24.33 -13.47
C LEU A 194 -49.40 24.03 -13.17
N ALA A 195 -49.78 23.94 -11.89
CA ALA A 195 -51.16 23.71 -11.46
C ALA A 195 -52.09 24.88 -11.80
N GLU A 196 -51.65 26.11 -11.56
CA GLU A 196 -52.42 27.34 -11.87
C GLU A 196 -52.60 27.54 -13.39
N LYS A 197 -51.63 27.10 -14.19
CA LYS A 197 -51.64 27.21 -15.65
C LYS A 197 -52.05 25.93 -16.38
N ALA A 198 -52.73 25.00 -15.70
CA ALA A 198 -53.17 23.73 -16.31
C ALA A 198 -54.09 23.90 -17.54
N GLY A 199 -54.74 25.06 -17.71
CA GLY A 199 -55.57 25.41 -18.87
C GLY A 199 -54.85 26.18 -19.99
N ALA A 200 -53.53 26.38 -19.90
CA ALA A 200 -52.73 27.07 -20.92
C ALA A 200 -52.52 26.20 -22.18
N PRO A 201 -52.02 26.77 -23.31
CA PRO A 201 -51.73 26.01 -24.52
C PRO A 201 -50.79 24.80 -24.24
N PRO A 202 -50.94 23.66 -24.94
CA PRO A 202 -50.20 22.43 -24.66
C PRO A 202 -48.67 22.58 -24.63
N GLU A 203 -48.13 23.48 -25.47
CA GLU A 203 -46.70 23.77 -25.55
C GLU A 203 -46.19 24.50 -24.29
N GLU A 204 -46.99 25.41 -23.73
CA GLU A 204 -46.68 26.11 -22.47
C GLU A 204 -46.74 25.14 -21.28
N VAL A 205 -47.76 24.27 -21.24
CA VAL A 205 -47.89 23.22 -20.21
C VAL A 205 -46.72 22.24 -20.26
N ALA A 206 -46.27 21.84 -21.46
CA ALA A 206 -45.12 20.95 -21.63
C ALA A 206 -43.81 21.59 -21.11
N LYS A 207 -43.61 22.88 -21.37
CA LYS A 207 -42.48 23.66 -20.86
C LYS A 207 -42.49 23.75 -19.33
N LEU A 208 -43.62 24.15 -18.74
CA LEU A 208 -43.77 24.25 -17.28
C LEU A 208 -43.57 22.91 -16.57
N LYS A 209 -44.01 21.81 -17.21
CA LYS A 209 -43.79 20.45 -16.71
C LYS A 209 -42.30 20.06 -16.73
N ALA A 210 -41.57 20.42 -17.77
CA ALA A 210 -40.13 20.19 -17.84
C ALA A 210 -39.36 20.98 -16.77
N GLU A 211 -39.75 22.24 -16.54
CA GLU A 211 -39.18 23.10 -15.49
C GLU A 211 -39.45 22.55 -14.08
N SER A 212 -40.66 22.07 -13.80
CA SER A 212 -41.02 21.42 -12.53
C SER A 212 -40.21 20.14 -12.28
N ILE A 213 -40.05 19.28 -13.29
CA ILE A 213 -39.23 18.06 -13.19
C ILE A 213 -37.75 18.40 -12.93
N ALA A 214 -37.21 19.38 -13.63
CA ALA A 214 -35.83 19.82 -13.45
C ALA A 214 -35.59 20.39 -12.03
N ALA A 215 -36.54 21.17 -11.50
CA ALA A 215 -36.46 21.70 -10.15
C ALA A 215 -36.48 20.61 -9.07
N ARG A 216 -37.34 19.58 -9.21
CA ARG A 216 -37.37 18.43 -8.29
C ARG A 216 -36.10 17.59 -8.36
N ARG A 217 -35.55 17.41 -9.56
CA ARG A 217 -34.26 16.73 -9.74
C ARG A 217 -33.13 17.47 -9.02
N ALA A 218 -33.09 18.80 -9.08
CA ALA A 218 -32.10 19.60 -8.37
C ALA A 218 -32.19 19.47 -6.85
N VAL A 219 -33.40 19.30 -6.28
CA VAL A 219 -33.58 18.99 -4.84
C VAL A 219 -32.95 17.65 -4.50
N GLN A 220 -33.24 16.61 -5.28
CA GLN A 220 -32.66 15.28 -5.06
C GLN A 220 -31.14 15.29 -5.20
N GLU A 221 -30.60 15.96 -6.20
CA GLU A 221 -29.16 16.13 -6.40
C GLU A 221 -28.51 16.87 -5.21
N ASN A 222 -29.14 17.93 -4.69
CA ASN A 222 -28.66 18.65 -3.51
C ASN A 222 -28.72 17.81 -2.24
N GLU A 223 -29.78 17.05 -2.01
CA GLU A 223 -29.87 16.13 -0.87
C GLU A 223 -28.81 15.04 -0.92
N LEU A 224 -28.52 14.52 -2.11
CA LEU A 224 -27.45 13.56 -2.34
C LEU A 224 -26.07 14.18 -2.10
N LEU A 225 -25.84 15.42 -2.58
CA LEU A 225 -24.59 16.16 -2.35
C LEU A 225 -24.41 16.55 -0.87
N ALA A 226 -25.48 16.93 -0.17
CA ALA A 226 -25.46 17.24 1.26
C ALA A 226 -25.07 16.01 2.09
N ARG A 227 -25.69 14.86 1.80
CA ARG A 227 -25.35 13.58 2.44
C ARG A 227 -23.93 13.14 2.09
N TRP A 228 -23.52 13.37 0.84
CA TRP A 228 -22.19 13.06 0.36
C TRP A 228 -21.13 13.91 1.07
N GLU A 229 -21.28 15.24 1.14
CA GLU A 229 -20.35 16.13 1.84
C GLU A 229 -20.29 15.84 3.33
N LYS A 230 -21.43 15.59 3.99
CA LYS A 230 -21.44 15.14 5.39
C LYS A 230 -20.60 13.87 5.59
N SER A 231 -20.70 12.94 4.65
CA SER A 231 -19.87 11.72 4.66
C SER A 231 -18.41 11.98 4.30
N LEU A 232 -18.14 12.98 3.45
CA LEU A 232 -16.82 13.32 2.98
C LEU A 232 -16.06 14.02 4.08
N TRP A 233 -16.68 14.92 4.84
CA TRP A 233 -16.12 15.50 6.07
C TRP A 233 -15.92 14.47 7.17
N ALA A 234 -16.90 13.58 7.38
CA ALA A 234 -16.72 12.46 8.29
C ALA A 234 -15.54 11.55 7.89
N GLN A 235 -15.26 11.43 6.59
CA GLN A 235 -14.08 10.73 6.09
C GLN A 235 -12.81 11.60 6.05
N VAL A 236 -12.85 12.91 5.83
CA VAL A 236 -11.67 13.78 5.87
C VAL A 236 -11.10 13.76 7.29
N ILE A 237 -11.98 13.89 8.30
CA ILE A 237 -11.67 13.75 9.73
C ILE A 237 -10.99 12.40 10.05
N VAL A 238 -11.26 11.34 9.27
CA VAL A 238 -10.77 9.97 9.53
C VAL A 238 -9.68 9.51 8.55
N THR A 239 -9.60 10.06 7.34
CA THR A 239 -8.87 9.46 6.19
C THR A 239 -7.91 10.44 5.51
N TYR A 240 -8.05 11.75 5.70
CA TYR A 240 -7.23 12.77 5.04
C TYR A 240 -7.06 13.98 5.96
N PRO A 241 -5.94 14.21 6.70
CA PRO A 241 -4.70 13.46 6.87
C PRO A 241 -4.34 13.32 8.39
N ASP A 242 -5.23 12.72 9.18
CA ASP A 242 -5.05 12.62 10.64
C ASP A 242 -5.06 11.22 11.26
N THR A 243 -5.48 10.17 10.55
CA THR A 243 -5.15 8.80 11.02
C THR A 243 -3.68 8.52 10.81
N THR A 244 -3.04 8.96 9.73
CA THR A 244 -1.59 8.80 9.57
C THR A 244 -0.80 9.64 10.57
N SER A 245 -1.28 10.80 11.01
CA SER A 245 -0.59 11.61 12.04
C SER A 245 -0.79 11.05 13.44
N LEU A 246 -1.96 10.48 13.77
CA LEU A 246 -2.26 9.81 15.04
C LEU A 246 -1.63 8.42 15.11
N VAL A 247 -1.59 7.69 14.01
CA VAL A 247 -0.88 6.41 13.86
C VAL A 247 0.64 6.63 13.74
N SER A 248 1.09 7.70 13.07
CA SER A 248 2.49 8.13 13.14
C SER A 248 2.81 8.56 14.56
N ALA A 249 1.98 9.38 15.22
CA ALA A 249 2.17 9.79 16.60
C ALA A 249 2.19 8.58 17.53
N ARG A 250 1.39 7.54 17.27
CA ARG A 250 1.44 6.25 17.98
C ARG A 250 2.78 5.53 17.78
N GLY A 251 3.24 5.42 16.54
CA GLY A 251 4.57 4.87 16.23
C GLY A 251 5.69 5.70 16.88
N ASP A 252 5.55 7.03 16.81
CA ASP A 252 6.49 8.01 17.32
C ASP A 252 6.49 7.98 18.86
N THR A 253 5.36 7.79 19.55
CA THR A 253 5.27 7.64 21.01
C THR A 253 5.82 6.29 21.47
N ALA A 254 5.54 5.21 20.72
CA ALA A 254 6.05 3.88 21.03
C ALA A 254 7.58 3.79 20.83
N ASP A 255 8.08 4.35 19.73
CA ASP A 255 9.51 4.47 19.47
C ASP A 255 10.16 5.45 20.45
N ALA A 256 9.58 6.61 20.73
CA ALA A 256 10.09 7.54 21.74
C ALA A 256 10.18 6.87 23.13
N ALA A 257 9.16 6.12 23.53
CA ALA A 257 9.17 5.36 24.78
C ALA A 257 10.27 4.30 24.78
N ARG A 258 10.34 3.48 23.73
CA ARG A 258 11.35 2.42 23.59
C ARG A 258 12.76 2.99 23.61
N ILE A 259 12.99 4.09 22.88
CA ILE A 259 14.28 4.75 22.78
C ILE A 259 14.66 5.39 24.12
N ALA A 260 13.72 6.08 24.78
CA ALA A 260 13.96 6.68 26.09
C ALA A 260 14.27 5.62 27.15
N GLU A 261 13.62 4.45 27.13
CA GLU A 261 13.96 3.32 28.01
C GLU A 261 15.35 2.75 27.73
N GLN A 262 15.70 2.59 26.46
CA GLN A 262 17.03 2.11 26.08
C GLN A 262 18.11 3.07 26.59
N ILE A 263 17.90 4.38 26.47
CA ILE A 263 18.84 5.37 27.03
C ILE A 263 18.81 5.36 28.57
N ALA A 264 17.64 5.31 29.20
CA ALA A 264 17.50 5.27 30.66
C ALA A 264 18.20 4.06 31.28
N GLY A 265 18.15 2.90 30.63
CA GLY A 265 18.85 1.68 31.07
C GLY A 265 20.37 1.82 31.11
N LEU A 266 20.91 2.83 30.43
CA LEU A 266 22.34 3.02 30.17
C LEU A 266 22.89 4.33 30.75
N GLU A 267 22.01 5.22 31.19
CA GLU A 267 22.38 6.52 31.73
C GLU A 267 22.94 6.36 33.17
N ALA A 268 24.12 6.96 33.39
CA ALA A 268 24.81 6.95 34.67
C ALA A 268 24.37 8.11 35.57
N ASP A 269 23.92 9.22 34.97
CA ASP A 269 23.33 10.34 35.70
C ASP A 269 21.92 9.97 36.18
N ALA A 270 21.72 9.97 37.50
CA ALA A 270 20.46 9.55 38.10
C ALA A 270 19.28 10.46 37.73
N ALA A 271 19.50 11.77 37.54
CA ALA A 271 18.45 12.72 37.21
C ALA A 271 18.03 12.59 35.74
N LEU A 272 18.99 12.40 34.83
CA LEU A 272 18.68 12.13 33.41
C LEU A 272 18.01 10.77 33.23
N LYS A 273 18.49 9.74 33.93
CA LYS A 273 17.87 8.41 33.94
C LYS A 273 16.42 8.47 34.39
N GLN A 274 16.14 9.18 35.48
CA GLN A 274 14.77 9.39 35.96
C GLN A 274 13.93 10.11 34.91
N ARG A 275 14.44 11.21 34.34
CA ARG A 275 13.73 12.00 33.32
C ARG A 275 13.39 11.19 32.07
N TYR A 276 14.30 10.34 31.57
CA TYR A 276 14.03 9.47 30.43
C TYR A 276 13.03 8.36 30.77
N THR A 277 13.09 7.81 31.99
CA THR A 277 12.13 6.80 32.46
C THR A 277 10.72 7.38 32.58
N GLU A 278 10.59 8.57 33.18
CA GLU A 278 9.32 9.29 33.30
C GLU A 278 8.75 9.62 31.92
N PHE A 279 9.58 10.15 31.01
CA PHE A 279 9.18 10.40 29.63
C PHE A 279 8.67 9.12 28.95
N ALA A 280 9.35 7.98 29.08
CA ALA A 280 8.88 6.72 28.50
C ALA A 280 7.52 6.26 29.05
N VAL A 281 7.29 6.43 30.36
CA VAL A 281 6.01 6.12 31.01
C VAL A 281 4.90 7.05 30.50
N GLU A 282 5.18 8.35 30.39
CA GLU A 282 4.25 9.34 29.83
C GLU A 282 3.88 9.00 28.39
N GLN A 283 4.86 8.64 27.56
CA GLN A 283 4.64 8.25 26.17
C GLN A 283 3.73 7.01 26.03
N ARG A 284 3.91 5.99 26.89
CA ARG A 284 3.05 4.79 26.90
C ARG A 284 1.64 5.05 27.40
N ALA A 285 1.50 5.86 28.45
CA ALA A 285 0.19 6.25 28.96
C ALA A 285 -0.58 7.05 27.89
N TYR A 286 0.12 7.93 27.18
CA TYR A 286 -0.41 8.70 26.06
C TYR A 286 -0.79 7.80 24.87
N GLU A 287 0.05 6.84 24.50
CA GLU A 287 -0.26 5.82 23.48
C GLU A 287 -1.57 5.11 23.79
N THR A 288 -1.74 4.64 25.04
CA THR A 288 -2.93 3.90 25.47
C THR A 288 -4.19 4.78 25.43
N LYS A 289 -4.11 6.02 25.92
CA LYS A 289 -5.23 6.98 25.89
C LYS A 289 -5.66 7.29 24.45
N ASN A 290 -4.70 7.50 23.56
CA ASN A 290 -4.98 7.79 22.16
C ASN A 290 -5.49 6.58 21.40
N GLN A 291 -5.04 5.36 21.74
CA GLN A 291 -5.54 4.13 21.14
C GLN A 291 -7.06 4.02 21.31
N GLY A 292 -7.58 4.26 22.51
CA GLY A 292 -9.03 4.27 22.75
C GLY A 292 -9.76 5.32 21.90
N ARG A 293 -9.22 6.53 21.79
CA ARG A 293 -9.83 7.61 21.00
C ARG A 293 -9.78 7.35 19.49
N ILE A 294 -8.69 6.77 18.99
CA ILE A 294 -8.55 6.34 17.60
C ILE A 294 -9.55 5.22 17.31
N ASP A 295 -9.67 4.24 18.19
CA ASP A 295 -10.62 3.14 18.03
C ASP A 295 -12.07 3.63 18.02
N ASP A 296 -12.42 4.60 18.86
CA ASP A 296 -13.73 5.26 18.86
C ASP A 296 -14.00 6.02 17.56
N LEU A 297 -13.04 6.81 17.07
CA LEU A 297 -13.15 7.54 15.80
C LEU A 297 -13.25 6.59 14.60
N LEU A 298 -12.47 5.51 14.59
CA LEU A 298 -12.54 4.47 13.56
C LEU A 298 -13.90 3.75 13.60
N ASN A 299 -14.45 3.49 14.77
CA ASN A 299 -15.77 2.86 14.90
C ASN A 299 -16.91 3.78 14.44
N GLN A 300 -16.89 5.07 14.81
CA GLN A 300 -17.83 6.06 14.31
C GLN A 300 -17.74 6.20 12.78
N SER A 301 -16.53 6.18 12.23
CA SER A 301 -16.30 6.19 10.78
C SER A 301 -16.88 4.96 10.07
N LYS A 302 -16.69 3.77 10.64
CA LYS A 302 -17.22 2.51 10.08
C LYS A 302 -18.75 2.50 10.02
N GLU A 303 -19.42 3.09 11.01
CA GLU A 303 -20.89 3.21 11.00
C GLU A 303 -21.37 4.19 9.92
N LEU A 304 -20.64 5.29 9.71
CA LEU A 304 -20.90 6.27 8.64
C LEU A 304 -20.55 5.73 7.24
N SER A 305 -19.55 4.85 7.11
CA SER A 305 -19.02 4.39 5.82
C SER A 305 -19.94 3.41 5.09
N ARG A 306 -20.64 2.51 5.81
CA ARG A 306 -21.47 1.45 5.21
C ARG A 306 -22.60 1.95 4.32
N GLY A 307 -23.39 2.93 4.77
CA GLY A 307 -24.44 3.56 3.95
C GLY A 307 -23.86 4.49 2.88
N THR A 308 -22.71 5.09 3.18
CA THR A 308 -22.03 6.06 2.31
C THR A 308 -21.42 5.42 1.08
N TYR A 309 -20.78 4.24 1.18
CA TYR A 309 -20.13 3.59 0.03
C TYR A 309 -21.14 3.21 -1.06
N ALA A 310 -22.30 2.66 -0.69
CA ALA A 310 -23.37 2.36 -1.64
C ALA A 310 -23.93 3.62 -2.30
N MET A 311 -24.16 4.69 -1.54
CA MET A 311 -24.59 5.98 -2.09
C MET A 311 -23.52 6.63 -2.99
N ARG A 312 -22.23 6.50 -2.64
CA ARG A 312 -21.09 7.01 -3.39
C ARG A 312 -20.88 6.30 -4.72
N ALA A 313 -20.93 4.97 -4.72
CA ALA A 313 -20.88 4.20 -5.95
C ALA A 313 -22.09 4.55 -6.85
N ALA A 314 -23.29 4.65 -6.28
CA ALA A 314 -24.47 5.05 -7.04
C ALA A 314 -24.39 6.49 -7.59
N ALA A 315 -23.84 7.44 -6.82
CA ALA A 315 -23.73 8.84 -7.23
C ALA A 315 -22.58 9.11 -8.23
N MET A 316 -21.48 8.35 -8.14
CA MET A 316 -20.29 8.50 -9.01
C MET A 316 -20.29 7.53 -10.21
N GLY A 317 -21.35 6.73 -10.38
CA GLY A 317 -21.43 5.72 -11.43
C GLY A 317 -20.45 4.55 -11.24
N GLY A 318 -20.05 4.25 -10.00
CA GLY A 318 -19.23 3.10 -9.64
C GLY A 318 -19.96 1.77 -9.74
N LEU A 319 -19.31 0.69 -9.29
CA LEU A 319 -19.90 -0.65 -9.31
C LEU A 319 -20.87 -0.81 -8.14
N GLU A 320 -21.93 -1.58 -8.34
CA GLU A 320 -22.92 -1.80 -7.29
C GLU A 320 -22.34 -2.71 -6.20
N PRO A 321 -22.42 -2.33 -4.91
CA PRO A 321 -21.99 -3.20 -3.83
C PRO A 321 -22.79 -4.49 -3.76
N LEU A 322 -22.16 -5.57 -3.32
CA LEU A 322 -22.82 -6.79 -2.92
C LEU A 322 -23.77 -6.48 -1.73
N PRO A 323 -25.04 -6.90 -1.80
CA PRO A 323 -25.97 -6.79 -0.68
C PRO A 323 -25.42 -7.46 0.59
N GLU A 324 -25.55 -6.82 1.75
CA GLU A 324 -24.95 -7.32 3.00
C GLU A 324 -25.51 -8.69 3.44
N ASP A 325 -26.76 -8.99 3.10
CA ASP A 325 -27.41 -10.28 3.35
C ASP A 325 -26.83 -11.42 2.49
N GLN A 326 -26.12 -11.09 1.41
CA GLN A 326 -25.41 -12.04 0.59
C GLN A 326 -23.96 -12.25 1.04
N TRP A 327 -23.46 -11.51 2.03
CA TRP A 327 -22.12 -11.71 2.57
C TRP A 327 -22.05 -13.01 3.38
N ASP A 328 -21.25 -13.96 2.91
CA ASP A 328 -21.07 -15.26 3.54
C ASP A 328 -19.59 -15.57 3.77
N ARG A 329 -19.32 -16.71 4.41
CA ARG A 329 -17.97 -17.15 4.73
C ARG A 329 -17.15 -17.48 3.48
N ALA A 330 -17.77 -17.98 2.41
CA ALA A 330 -17.08 -18.31 1.16
C ALA A 330 -16.61 -17.03 0.45
N LYS A 331 -17.44 -15.98 0.45
CA LYS A 331 -17.10 -14.65 -0.05
C LYS A 331 -15.99 -13.98 0.78
N ALA A 332 -16.00 -14.14 2.10
CA ALA A 332 -14.90 -13.71 2.97
C ALA A 332 -13.58 -14.41 2.62
N ARG A 333 -13.61 -15.72 2.35
CA ARG A 333 -12.44 -16.47 1.87
C ARG A 333 -11.98 -15.98 0.50
N HIS A 334 -12.90 -15.80 -0.44
CA HIS A 334 -12.59 -15.30 -1.77
C HIS A 334 -11.88 -13.94 -1.68
N LEU A 335 -12.43 -13.00 -0.90
CA LEU A 335 -11.78 -11.70 -0.65
C LEU A 335 -10.34 -11.88 -0.14
N LEU A 336 -10.12 -12.73 0.87
CA LEU A 336 -8.78 -12.94 1.43
C LEU A 336 -7.79 -13.61 0.44
N VAL A 337 -8.26 -14.49 -0.43
CA VAL A 337 -7.45 -15.14 -1.48
C VAL A 337 -7.07 -14.14 -2.58
N ARG A 338 -8.04 -13.33 -3.01
CA ARG A 338 -7.89 -12.40 -4.14
C ARG A 338 -7.20 -11.09 -3.76
N ALA A 339 -7.65 -10.45 -2.68
CA ALA A 339 -7.06 -9.22 -2.12
C ALA A 339 -5.91 -9.50 -1.14
N GLY A 340 -5.54 -10.77 -0.94
CA GLY A 340 -4.34 -11.16 -0.21
C GLY A 340 -3.65 -12.31 -0.93
N PHE A 341 -3.25 -13.33 -0.18
CA PHE A 341 -2.73 -14.58 -0.75
C PHE A 341 -3.50 -15.80 -0.23
N GLY A 342 -4.56 -15.61 0.55
CA GLY A 342 -5.20 -16.65 1.36
C GLY A 342 -4.90 -16.47 2.85
N GLY A 343 -5.38 -17.40 3.65
CA GLY A 343 -5.29 -17.34 5.09
C GLY A 343 -6.09 -18.43 5.79
N THR A 344 -5.84 -18.52 7.09
CA THR A 344 -6.41 -19.54 7.96
C THR A 344 -7.94 -19.40 8.11
N PRO A 345 -8.66 -20.47 8.49
CA PRO A 345 -10.07 -20.43 8.83
C PRO A 345 -10.42 -19.36 9.85
N ALA A 346 -9.54 -19.13 10.83
CA ALA A 346 -9.72 -18.09 11.83
C ALA A 346 -9.71 -16.68 11.23
N GLU A 347 -8.83 -16.40 10.26
CA GLU A 347 -8.83 -15.11 9.53
C GLU A 347 -10.06 -14.96 8.64
N VAL A 348 -10.49 -16.03 7.98
CA VAL A 348 -11.74 -16.03 7.19
C VAL A 348 -12.94 -15.74 8.10
N ASP A 349 -13.03 -16.40 9.25
CA ASP A 349 -14.10 -16.19 10.23
C ASP A 349 -14.05 -14.77 10.81
N GLN A 350 -12.85 -14.22 11.01
CA GLN A 350 -12.66 -12.85 11.45
C GLN A 350 -13.20 -11.86 10.41
N LEU A 351 -12.82 -12.00 9.14
CA LEU A 351 -13.35 -11.14 8.07
C LEU A 351 -14.86 -11.30 7.90
N HIS A 352 -15.37 -12.54 7.97
CA HIS A 352 -16.80 -12.79 7.88
C HIS A 352 -17.56 -12.04 8.98
N LYS A 353 -17.09 -12.11 10.23
CA LYS A 353 -17.67 -11.40 11.39
C LYS A 353 -17.60 -9.88 11.28
N MET A 354 -16.62 -9.32 10.58
CA MET A 354 -16.53 -7.87 10.34
C MET A 354 -17.64 -7.35 9.40
N GLY A 355 -18.28 -8.25 8.63
CA GLY A 355 -19.14 -7.89 7.51
C GLY A 355 -18.35 -7.41 6.29
N LEU A 356 -19.00 -7.36 5.12
CA LEU A 356 -18.37 -7.02 3.83
C LEU A 356 -17.53 -5.73 3.91
N HIS A 357 -18.14 -4.62 4.34
CA HIS A 357 -17.46 -3.33 4.41
C HIS A 357 -16.28 -3.34 5.37
N GLY A 358 -16.46 -3.89 6.57
CA GLY A 358 -15.38 -3.97 7.56
C GLY A 358 -14.21 -4.84 7.10
N ALA A 359 -14.51 -5.94 6.38
CA ALA A 359 -13.49 -6.81 5.80
C ALA A 359 -12.71 -6.12 4.67
N VAL A 360 -13.39 -5.40 3.79
CA VAL A 360 -12.75 -4.63 2.70
C VAL A 360 -11.90 -3.49 3.28
N ASP A 361 -12.43 -2.71 4.22
CA ASP A 361 -11.69 -1.64 4.89
C ASP A 361 -10.44 -2.19 5.59
N HIS A 362 -10.58 -3.32 6.31
CA HIS A 362 -9.45 -3.97 6.98
C HIS A 362 -8.30 -4.31 6.00
N LEU A 363 -8.61 -4.79 4.80
CA LEU A 363 -7.60 -5.14 3.80
C LEU A 363 -7.06 -3.93 3.03
N VAL A 364 -7.91 -3.00 2.62
CA VAL A 364 -7.52 -1.82 1.82
C VAL A 364 -6.77 -0.80 2.67
N ASP A 365 -7.23 -0.54 3.90
CA ASP A 365 -6.60 0.40 4.82
C ASP A 365 -5.48 -0.29 5.62
N PHE A 366 -4.68 -1.13 4.94
CA PHE A 366 -3.62 -1.93 5.55
C PHE A 366 -2.56 -1.08 6.28
N ALA A 367 -2.46 0.21 5.99
CA ALA A 367 -1.57 1.13 6.69
C ALA A 367 -1.92 1.27 8.18
N LEU A 368 -3.17 1.00 8.56
CA LEU A 368 -3.63 0.97 9.96
C LEU A 368 -3.17 -0.29 10.71
N GLN A 369 -2.69 -1.31 9.99
CA GLN A 369 -2.16 -2.54 10.59
C GLN A 369 -0.66 -2.39 10.88
N PRO A 370 -0.07 -3.15 11.81
CA PRO A 370 1.38 -3.12 12.04
C PRO A 370 2.20 -3.45 10.78
N ALA A 371 3.40 -2.89 10.67
CA ALA A 371 4.33 -3.28 9.61
C ALA A 371 4.88 -4.69 9.87
N THR A 372 5.32 -5.39 8.82
CA THR A 372 5.98 -6.69 8.96
C THR A 372 7.37 -6.56 9.59
N GLY A 373 7.76 -7.57 10.39
CA GLY A 373 9.10 -7.68 10.96
C GLY A 373 10.17 -8.19 9.96
N ALA A 374 9.78 -8.59 8.75
CA ALA A 374 10.71 -9.00 7.70
C ALA A 374 11.44 -7.78 7.09
N THR A 375 12.60 -7.46 7.65
CA THR A 375 13.47 -6.35 7.22
C THR A 375 14.62 -6.83 6.34
N LEU A 376 15.08 -5.97 5.43
CA LEU A 376 16.30 -6.17 4.67
C LEU A 376 17.17 -4.93 4.80
N ASP A 377 18.40 -5.13 5.29
CA ASP A 377 19.42 -4.09 5.23
C ASP A 377 20.04 -4.09 3.83
N ALA A 378 19.68 -3.09 3.04
CA ALA A 378 20.09 -2.89 1.66
C ALA A 378 20.77 -1.52 1.51
N ALA A 379 22.00 -1.54 1.02
CA ALA A 379 22.81 -0.37 0.74
C ALA A 379 23.15 -0.30 -0.76
N PRO A 380 23.48 0.89 -1.31
CA PRO A 380 23.96 0.99 -2.69
C PRO A 380 25.20 0.13 -2.92
N SER A 381 25.36 -0.35 -4.15
CA SER A 381 26.40 -1.32 -4.53
C SER A 381 27.80 -0.91 -4.11
N ILE A 382 28.10 0.40 -4.14
CA ILE A 382 29.34 0.96 -3.58
C ILE A 382 29.01 2.26 -2.85
N PRO A 383 29.10 2.29 -1.50
CA PRO A 383 29.00 3.52 -0.72
C PRO A 383 30.01 4.59 -1.17
N ALA A 384 29.62 5.86 -1.09
CA ALA A 384 30.41 6.98 -1.63
C ALA A 384 31.79 7.13 -0.96
N ASP A 385 31.88 6.84 0.33
CA ASP A 385 33.09 6.83 1.14
C ASP A 385 34.05 5.70 0.74
N VAL A 386 33.53 4.49 0.52
CA VAL A 386 34.29 3.33 0.03
C VAL A 386 34.87 3.61 -1.36
N MET A 387 34.08 4.22 -2.25
CA MET A 387 34.53 4.63 -3.57
C MET A 387 35.67 5.65 -3.49
N ALA A 388 35.50 6.71 -2.69
CA ALA A 388 36.52 7.73 -2.49
C ALA A 388 37.80 7.11 -1.92
N GLY A 389 37.68 6.14 -1.02
CA GLY A 389 38.79 5.31 -0.54
C GLY A 389 39.50 4.59 -1.68
N LYS A 390 38.80 3.79 -2.49
CA LYS A 390 39.40 3.02 -3.59
C LYS A 390 40.09 3.91 -4.63
N LEU A 391 39.47 5.03 -5.00
CA LEU A 391 40.07 6.01 -5.90
C LEU A 391 41.35 6.64 -5.32
N ARG A 392 41.36 6.98 -4.02
CA ARG A 392 42.58 7.44 -3.32
C ARG A 392 43.69 6.38 -3.34
N HIS A 393 43.34 5.10 -3.35
CA HIS A 393 44.27 3.97 -3.42
C HIS A 393 44.58 3.54 -4.86
N GLY A 394 44.44 4.44 -5.84
CA GLY A 394 44.92 4.24 -7.21
C GLY A 394 44.01 3.39 -8.10
N TRP A 395 42.82 2.99 -7.64
CA TRP A 395 41.86 2.32 -8.51
C TRP A 395 41.34 3.28 -9.57
N THR A 396 41.21 2.81 -10.81
CA THR A 396 40.51 3.57 -11.84
C THR A 396 39.00 3.55 -11.59
N ARG A 397 38.29 4.56 -12.08
CA ARG A 397 36.82 4.59 -12.02
C ARG A 397 36.19 3.33 -12.63
N GLU A 398 36.74 2.86 -13.75
CA GLU A 398 36.26 1.66 -14.43
C GLU A 398 36.43 0.40 -13.57
N GLN A 399 37.56 0.25 -12.88
CA GLN A 399 37.80 -0.88 -11.96
C GLN A 399 36.85 -0.85 -10.75
N VAL A 400 36.50 0.34 -10.25
CA VAL A 400 35.52 0.48 -9.17
C VAL A 400 34.12 0.12 -9.66
N PHE A 401 33.73 0.53 -10.87
CA PHE A 401 32.39 0.27 -11.41
C PHE A 401 32.16 -1.15 -11.91
N ARG A 402 33.23 -1.93 -12.18
CA ARG A 402 33.12 -3.36 -12.52
C ARG A 402 32.96 -4.27 -11.29
N GLN A 403 32.90 -3.72 -10.08
CA GLN A 403 32.71 -4.56 -8.91
C GLN A 403 31.30 -5.15 -8.89
N PRO A 404 31.16 -6.45 -8.52
CA PRO A 404 29.86 -7.08 -8.36
C PRO A 404 29.05 -6.36 -7.28
N ASP A 405 27.73 -6.36 -7.44
CA ASP A 405 26.82 -5.78 -6.47
C ASP A 405 26.99 -6.43 -5.10
N ALA A 406 27.06 -5.62 -4.04
CA ALA A 406 27.14 -6.12 -2.67
C ALA A 406 25.84 -6.81 -2.23
N LEU A 407 24.70 -6.46 -2.85
CA LEU A 407 23.40 -7.06 -2.58
C LEU A 407 23.09 -8.18 -3.58
N ASP A 408 23.02 -9.41 -3.08
CA ASP A 408 22.56 -10.58 -3.85
C ASP A 408 21.05 -10.51 -4.14
N VAL A 409 20.65 -10.67 -5.41
CA VAL A 409 19.23 -10.68 -5.80
C VAL A 409 18.45 -11.82 -5.14
N GLY A 410 19.09 -12.97 -4.92
CA GLY A 410 18.49 -14.08 -4.18
C GLY A 410 18.10 -13.70 -2.76
N ARG A 411 18.90 -12.85 -2.08
CA ARG A 411 18.60 -12.32 -0.75
C ARG A 411 17.38 -11.40 -0.78
N VAL A 412 17.24 -10.56 -1.80
CA VAL A 412 16.04 -9.72 -1.99
C VAL A 412 14.80 -10.57 -2.25
N ARG A 413 14.88 -11.61 -3.09
CA ARG A 413 13.74 -12.51 -3.33
C ARG A 413 13.29 -13.22 -2.06
N ARG A 414 14.23 -13.81 -1.29
CA ARG A 414 13.94 -14.47 -0.01
C ARG A 414 13.29 -13.51 0.98
N TRP A 415 13.78 -12.27 1.08
CA TRP A 415 13.16 -11.24 1.91
C TRP A 415 11.73 -10.92 1.45
N TRP A 416 11.49 -10.76 0.15
CA TRP A 416 10.15 -10.44 -0.33
C TRP A 416 9.16 -11.60 -0.12
N PHE A 417 9.60 -12.86 -0.30
CA PHE A 417 8.82 -14.04 0.11
C PHE A 417 8.52 -14.04 1.60
N ALA A 418 9.50 -13.72 2.45
CA ALA A 418 9.27 -13.56 3.89
C ALA A 418 8.17 -12.54 4.17
N ARG A 419 8.21 -11.37 3.51
CA ARG A 419 7.15 -10.36 3.63
C ARG A 419 5.78 -10.87 3.18
N MET A 420 5.68 -11.53 2.02
CA MET A 420 4.40 -12.05 1.51
C MET A 420 3.77 -13.10 2.45
N VAL A 421 4.59 -13.90 3.14
CA VAL A 421 4.15 -14.90 4.11
C VAL A 421 3.86 -14.30 5.49
N GLU A 422 4.78 -13.50 6.03
CA GLU A 422 4.75 -12.99 7.42
C GLU A 422 3.86 -11.76 7.60
N SER A 423 3.68 -10.94 6.56
CA SER A 423 3.06 -9.62 6.72
C SER A 423 1.59 -9.73 7.13
N PRO A 424 1.15 -8.91 8.12
CA PRO A 424 -0.27 -8.71 8.39
C PRO A 424 -0.94 -7.83 7.33
N ARG A 425 -0.17 -7.23 6.40
CA ARG A 425 -0.66 -6.38 5.30
C ARG A 425 -0.62 -7.14 3.95
N PRO A 426 -1.42 -8.19 3.74
CA PRO A 426 -1.29 -9.04 2.54
C PRO A 426 -1.64 -8.28 1.26
N LEU A 427 -2.61 -7.36 1.28
CA LEU A 427 -2.97 -6.58 0.10
C LEU A 427 -1.83 -5.66 -0.36
N GLN A 428 -1.05 -5.10 0.58
CA GLN A 428 0.11 -4.26 0.24
C GLN A 428 1.11 -5.04 -0.62
N GLU A 429 1.47 -6.26 -0.21
CA GLU A 429 2.41 -7.10 -0.96
C GLU A 429 1.78 -7.67 -2.24
N LYS A 430 0.47 -7.93 -2.24
CA LYS A 430 -0.29 -8.35 -3.43
C LYS A 430 -0.32 -7.27 -4.52
N LEU A 431 -0.52 -6.02 -4.14
CA LEU A 431 -0.42 -4.86 -5.03
C LEU A 431 1.01 -4.58 -5.44
N THR A 432 1.99 -4.74 -4.54
CA THR A 432 3.42 -4.65 -4.90
C THR A 432 3.77 -5.66 -5.98
N LEU A 433 3.29 -6.91 -5.88
CA LEU A 433 3.47 -7.95 -6.89
C LEU A 433 2.78 -7.59 -8.22
N PHE A 434 1.58 -7.02 -8.16
CA PHE A 434 0.87 -6.52 -9.34
C PHE A 434 1.66 -5.42 -10.06
N TRP A 435 2.09 -4.39 -9.33
CA TRP A 435 2.87 -3.28 -9.91
C TRP A 435 4.23 -3.72 -10.42
N HIS A 436 4.88 -4.67 -9.74
CA HIS A 436 6.12 -5.31 -10.22
C HIS A 436 5.93 -6.06 -11.53
N GLY A 437 4.77 -6.70 -11.72
CA GLY A 437 4.40 -7.34 -12.98
C GLY A 437 3.97 -6.35 -14.06
N HIS A 438 3.39 -5.20 -13.69
CA HIS A 438 2.88 -4.18 -14.60
C HIS A 438 4.01 -3.27 -15.14
N PHE A 439 4.84 -2.74 -14.25
CA PHE A 439 6.03 -1.94 -14.58
C PHE A 439 7.27 -2.85 -14.70
N ALA A 440 7.18 -3.82 -15.60
CA ALA A 440 8.12 -4.93 -15.70
C ALA A 440 9.57 -4.47 -15.95
N THR A 441 10.48 -4.89 -15.06
CA THR A 441 11.91 -4.60 -15.13
C THR A 441 12.70 -5.87 -14.82
N GLN A 442 13.69 -6.23 -15.66
CA GLN A 442 14.56 -7.40 -15.44
C GLN A 442 15.83 -7.02 -14.69
N GLN A 443 16.12 -7.72 -13.59
CA GLN A 443 17.35 -7.51 -12.82
C GLN A 443 18.59 -7.82 -13.67
N SER A 444 18.54 -8.88 -14.49
CA SER A 444 19.60 -9.26 -15.41
C SER A 444 20.00 -8.17 -16.43
N VAL A 445 19.05 -7.32 -16.85
CA VAL A 445 19.30 -6.18 -17.76
C VAL A 445 19.76 -4.94 -17.00
N VAL A 446 19.15 -4.65 -15.85
CA VAL A 446 19.51 -3.51 -15.00
C VAL A 446 20.93 -3.67 -14.42
N GLY A 447 21.30 -4.89 -14.06
CA GLY A 447 22.64 -5.25 -13.56
C GLY A 447 22.95 -4.78 -12.14
N THR A 448 22.02 -4.09 -11.47
CA THR A 448 22.15 -3.58 -10.09
C THR A 448 20.95 -4.04 -9.27
N THR A 449 21.17 -4.91 -8.29
CA THR A 449 20.16 -5.41 -7.36
C THR A 449 19.62 -4.30 -6.45
N TYR A 450 20.46 -3.36 -6.01
CA TYR A 450 20.00 -2.27 -5.14
C TYR A 450 18.91 -1.40 -5.77
N THR A 451 19.01 -1.06 -7.06
CA THR A 451 17.97 -0.26 -7.74
C THR A 451 16.69 -1.06 -7.94
N ILE A 452 16.77 -2.37 -8.19
CA ILE A 452 15.62 -3.28 -8.23
C ILE A 452 14.92 -3.36 -6.86
N TYR A 453 15.70 -3.45 -5.77
CA TYR A 453 15.16 -3.36 -4.41
C TYR A 453 14.43 -2.03 -4.17
N ARG A 454 15.03 -0.90 -4.57
CA ARG A 454 14.39 0.42 -4.43
C ARG A 454 13.11 0.55 -5.25
N GLN A 455 13.08 0.01 -6.46
CA GLN A 455 11.89 -0.01 -7.30
C GLN A 455 10.78 -0.84 -6.63
N ASN A 456 11.12 -1.96 -6.00
CA ASN A 456 10.17 -2.76 -5.23
C ASN A 456 9.61 -1.99 -4.01
N GLU A 457 10.45 -1.23 -3.29
CA GLU A 457 9.99 -0.32 -2.23
C GLU A 457 9.06 0.78 -2.78
N LEU A 458 9.38 1.38 -3.93
CA LEU A 458 8.52 2.38 -4.59
C LEU A 458 7.13 1.79 -4.88
N PHE A 459 7.06 0.59 -5.44
CA PHE A 459 5.79 -0.11 -5.70
C PHE A 459 5.03 -0.41 -4.42
N ARG A 460 5.73 -0.70 -3.32
CA ARG A 460 5.12 -0.98 -2.02
C ARG A 460 4.59 0.28 -1.33
N GLU A 461 5.34 1.38 -1.42
CA GLU A 461 4.98 2.68 -0.88
C GLU A 461 3.72 3.21 -1.55
N HIS A 462 3.63 3.09 -2.88
CA HIS A 462 2.48 3.54 -3.67
C HIS A 462 1.44 2.46 -3.95
N ALA A 463 1.54 1.29 -3.31
CA ALA A 463 0.73 0.10 -3.63
C ALA A 463 -0.78 0.39 -3.79
N ALA A 464 -1.37 1.13 -2.83
CA ALA A 464 -2.75 1.62 -2.86
C ALA A 464 -2.84 3.15 -2.85
N GLY A 465 -1.75 3.85 -3.17
CA GLY A 465 -1.68 5.32 -3.17
C GLY A 465 -2.28 5.94 -4.43
N ASN A 466 -1.67 7.02 -4.92
CA ASN A 466 -2.09 7.68 -6.15
C ASN A 466 -1.36 7.09 -7.36
N PHE A 467 -2.08 6.64 -8.40
CA PHE A 467 -1.45 6.09 -9.62
C PHE A 467 -0.57 7.12 -10.34
N GLY A 468 -0.95 8.40 -10.35
CA GLY A 468 -0.12 9.46 -10.93
C GLY A 468 1.21 9.66 -10.18
N ALA A 469 1.21 9.51 -8.84
CA ALA A 469 2.44 9.54 -8.05
C ALA A 469 3.32 8.31 -8.31
N LEU A 470 2.70 7.13 -8.47
CA LEU A 470 3.41 5.92 -8.86
C LEU A 470 4.04 6.07 -10.24
N LEU A 471 3.29 6.56 -11.24
CA LEU A 471 3.78 6.80 -12.59
C LEU A 471 4.93 7.81 -12.59
N TYR A 472 4.80 8.89 -11.82
CA TYR A 472 5.89 9.86 -11.59
C TYR A 472 7.13 9.18 -11.04
N GLY A 473 6.99 8.36 -9.99
CA GLY A 473 8.09 7.60 -9.40
C GLY A 473 8.78 6.68 -10.42
N VAL A 474 8.01 6.02 -11.29
CA VAL A 474 8.53 5.12 -12.34
C VAL A 474 9.33 5.88 -13.39
N VAL A 475 8.90 7.07 -13.82
CA VAL A 475 9.66 7.92 -14.76
C VAL A 475 11.03 8.33 -14.18
N HIS A 476 11.13 8.39 -12.85
CA HIS A 476 12.35 8.75 -12.13
C HIS A 476 13.13 7.53 -11.61
N ASP A 477 12.62 6.33 -11.81
CA ASP A 477 13.18 5.13 -11.22
C ASP A 477 14.47 4.70 -11.96
N PRO A 478 15.63 4.59 -11.27
CA PRO A 478 16.89 4.21 -11.90
C PRO A 478 16.88 2.84 -12.57
N ALA A 479 16.11 1.87 -12.05
CA ALA A 479 16.01 0.55 -12.66
C ALA A 479 15.23 0.65 -13.98
N MET A 480 14.11 1.36 -14.01
CA MET A 480 13.32 1.61 -15.22
C MET A 480 14.09 2.42 -16.27
N ILE A 481 14.75 3.52 -15.85
CA ILE A 481 15.60 4.35 -16.71
C ILE A 481 16.71 3.51 -17.36
N ARG A 482 17.33 2.60 -16.61
CA ARG A 482 18.36 1.70 -17.14
C ARG A 482 17.78 0.66 -18.08
N TYR A 483 16.66 0.05 -17.71
CA TYR A 483 16.04 -1.05 -18.44
C TYR A 483 15.53 -0.64 -19.83
N LEU A 484 15.02 0.57 -19.94
CA LEU A 484 14.52 1.14 -21.20
C LEU A 484 15.53 2.10 -21.86
N ASP A 485 16.80 2.03 -21.45
CA ASP A 485 17.92 2.81 -21.99
C ASP A 485 17.67 4.34 -22.05
N ASN A 486 16.88 4.88 -21.13
CA ASN A 486 16.67 6.33 -21.03
C ASN A 486 17.91 7.04 -20.48
N ASN A 487 18.82 6.33 -19.82
CA ASN A 487 20.10 6.91 -19.38
C ASN A 487 20.98 7.42 -20.54
N SER A 488 20.72 6.99 -21.79
CA SER A 488 21.35 7.52 -23.01
C SER A 488 20.46 8.50 -23.79
N ASN A 489 19.27 8.84 -23.28
CA ASN A 489 18.35 9.77 -23.91
C ASN A 489 18.83 11.22 -23.71
N VAL A 490 19.35 11.84 -24.78
CA VAL A 490 19.93 13.19 -24.75
C VAL A 490 19.40 14.04 -25.89
N LYS A 491 19.41 15.36 -25.72
CA LYS A 491 18.98 16.31 -26.75
C LYS A 491 19.69 16.04 -28.09
N GLY A 492 18.94 16.09 -29.18
CA GLY A 492 19.40 15.76 -30.54
C GLY A 492 19.44 14.26 -30.85
N HIS A 493 19.39 13.37 -29.85
CA HIS A 493 19.37 11.91 -30.01
C HIS A 493 18.36 11.30 -29.04
N ALA A 494 17.07 11.62 -29.25
CA ALA A 494 16.01 11.14 -28.37
C ALA A 494 15.83 9.61 -28.47
N ASN A 495 15.76 8.94 -27.32
CA ASN A 495 15.44 7.51 -27.23
C ASN A 495 13.96 7.34 -26.87
N GLU A 496 13.20 6.70 -27.75
CA GLU A 496 11.74 6.57 -27.64
C GLU A 496 11.28 5.48 -26.68
N ASN A 497 12.15 4.53 -26.29
CA ASN A 497 11.74 3.34 -25.55
C ASN A 497 10.94 3.68 -24.28
N LEU A 498 11.49 4.49 -23.36
CA LEU A 498 10.77 4.82 -22.12
C LEU A 498 9.46 5.57 -22.38
N ALA A 499 9.43 6.52 -23.32
CA ALA A 499 8.20 7.24 -23.68
C ALA A 499 7.13 6.29 -24.22
N ARG A 500 7.53 5.42 -25.15
CA ARG A 500 6.66 4.41 -25.76
C ARG A 500 6.07 3.48 -24.73
N GLU A 501 6.89 2.87 -23.86
CA GLU A 501 6.39 1.89 -22.90
C GLU A 501 5.50 2.52 -21.83
N ILE A 502 5.81 3.74 -21.38
CA ILE A 502 4.95 4.49 -20.46
C ILE A 502 3.55 4.66 -21.07
N MET A 503 3.47 5.06 -22.34
CA MET A 503 2.19 5.29 -23.03
C MET A 503 1.50 3.96 -23.38
N GLU A 504 2.20 3.05 -24.08
CA GLU A 504 1.65 1.81 -24.65
C GLU A 504 1.33 0.76 -23.59
N LEU A 505 2.21 0.54 -22.60
CA LEU A 505 2.13 -0.61 -21.70
C LEU A 505 1.79 -0.24 -20.26
N PHE A 506 2.17 0.96 -19.82
CA PHE A 506 2.07 1.30 -18.40
C PHE A 506 0.91 2.23 -18.06
N ALA A 507 0.49 3.12 -18.95
CA ALA A 507 -0.52 4.14 -18.64
C ALA A 507 -1.75 4.13 -19.54
N MET A 508 -1.63 4.15 -20.88
CA MET A 508 -2.77 4.43 -21.78
C MET A 508 -3.26 3.20 -22.55
N GLY A 509 -2.38 2.24 -22.80
CA GLY A 509 -2.65 1.15 -23.74
C GLY A 509 -2.25 1.54 -25.16
N ALA A 510 -1.73 0.57 -25.91
CA ALA A 510 -1.22 0.80 -27.26
C ALA A 510 -2.27 1.40 -28.20
N TYR A 511 -1.88 2.50 -28.88
CA TYR A 511 -2.67 3.21 -29.90
C TYR A 511 -4.01 3.76 -29.42
N GLN A 512 -4.10 4.17 -28.14
CA GLN A 512 -5.33 4.71 -27.53
C GLN A 512 -5.30 6.24 -27.43
N GLY A 513 -5.48 6.94 -28.56
CA GLY A 513 -5.65 8.40 -28.60
C GLY A 513 -4.37 9.22 -28.75
N TYR A 514 -3.28 8.58 -29.18
CA TYR A 514 -2.01 9.22 -29.53
C TYR A 514 -1.38 8.52 -30.74
N ASP A 515 -0.43 9.18 -31.38
CA ASP A 515 0.29 8.64 -32.54
C ASP A 515 1.80 8.52 -32.29
N GLU A 516 2.51 8.07 -33.33
CA GLU A 516 3.96 7.92 -33.29
C GLU A 516 4.70 9.27 -33.10
N ASN A 517 4.10 10.38 -33.53
CA ASN A 517 4.67 11.69 -33.32
C ASN A 517 4.59 12.09 -31.84
N ASP A 518 3.48 11.78 -31.15
CA ASP A 518 3.38 11.98 -29.71
C ASP A 518 4.48 11.21 -28.96
N VAL A 519 4.79 9.98 -29.37
CA VAL A 519 5.88 9.18 -28.77
C VAL A 519 7.24 9.86 -28.95
N ARG A 520 7.54 10.37 -30.15
CA ARG A 520 8.79 11.11 -30.42
C ARG A 520 8.91 12.38 -29.58
N GLU A 521 7.83 13.13 -29.46
CA GLU A 521 7.81 14.39 -28.70
C GLU A 521 7.87 14.12 -27.19
N ALA A 522 7.23 13.05 -26.71
CA ALA A 522 7.37 12.56 -25.34
C ALA A 522 8.79 12.08 -25.04
N ALA A 523 9.47 11.42 -25.99
CA ALA A 523 10.86 11.00 -25.85
C ALA A 523 11.80 12.19 -25.62
N LYS A 524 11.57 13.29 -26.33
CA LYS A 524 12.29 14.55 -26.10
C LYS A 524 12.04 15.11 -24.70
N ALA A 525 10.83 14.99 -24.17
CA ALA A 525 10.51 15.43 -22.81
C ALA A 525 11.27 14.65 -21.73
N LEU A 526 11.70 13.41 -22.03
CA LEU A 526 12.49 12.55 -21.14
C LEU A 526 14.01 12.67 -21.30
N THR A 527 14.50 13.53 -22.22
CA THR A 527 15.94 13.74 -22.41
C THR A 527 16.61 14.30 -21.15
N GLY A 528 17.83 13.85 -20.86
CA GLY A 528 18.58 14.27 -19.68
C GLY A 528 18.16 13.58 -18.37
N TYR A 529 17.11 12.77 -18.36
CA TYR A 529 16.74 11.93 -17.21
C TYR A 529 17.66 10.71 -17.16
N THR A 530 18.43 10.61 -16.09
CA THR A 530 19.44 9.56 -15.91
C THR A 530 19.56 9.21 -14.43
N PHE A 531 20.57 8.45 -14.05
CA PHE A 531 20.84 8.11 -12.66
C PHE A 531 22.34 8.08 -12.36
N ASP A 532 22.70 8.20 -11.08
CA ASP A 532 24.04 7.90 -10.63
C ASP A 532 24.20 6.38 -10.45
N PRO A 533 25.03 5.70 -11.24
CA PRO A 533 25.25 4.26 -11.11
C PRO A 533 25.85 3.85 -9.76
N ARG A 534 26.38 4.81 -8.97
CA ARG A 534 26.96 4.55 -7.64
C ARG A 534 25.90 4.45 -6.57
N SER A 535 25.09 5.50 -6.46
CA SER A 535 24.08 5.61 -5.40
C SER A 535 22.74 5.01 -5.83
N GLY A 536 22.57 4.67 -7.10
CA GLY A 536 21.28 4.27 -7.65
C GLY A 536 20.23 5.36 -7.42
N GLN A 537 20.61 6.63 -7.59
CA GLN A 537 19.73 7.79 -7.40
C GLN A 537 19.49 8.48 -8.72
N PHE A 538 18.25 8.93 -8.94
CA PHE A 538 17.87 9.73 -10.09
C PHE A 538 18.73 10.99 -10.24
N ARG A 539 18.97 11.40 -11.48
CA ARG A 539 19.60 12.65 -11.86
C ARG A 539 18.93 13.25 -13.08
N TYR A 540 18.72 14.56 -13.02
CA TYR A 540 18.33 15.34 -14.17
C TYR A 540 19.51 16.18 -14.67
N LEU A 541 20.01 15.85 -15.85
CA LEU A 541 21.10 16.58 -16.51
C LEU A 541 20.51 17.62 -17.46
N TYR A 542 20.25 18.81 -16.94
CA TYR A 542 19.67 19.92 -17.70
C TYR A 542 20.41 20.22 -19.02
N ALA A 543 21.74 20.14 -19.03
CA ALA A 543 22.55 20.37 -20.24
C ALA A 543 22.26 19.39 -21.38
N ASN A 544 21.75 18.19 -21.04
CA ASN A 544 21.39 17.12 -21.97
C ASN A 544 19.89 17.10 -22.27
N HIS A 545 19.08 17.93 -21.62
CA HIS A 545 17.66 18.03 -21.89
C HIS A 545 17.42 18.90 -23.13
N ASP A 546 16.45 18.48 -23.93
CA ASP A 546 15.90 19.23 -25.05
C ASP A 546 14.99 20.33 -24.49
N LEU A 547 15.37 21.58 -24.64
CA LEU A 547 14.62 22.73 -24.13
C LEU A 547 13.65 23.32 -25.16
N GLU A 548 13.60 22.75 -26.37
CA GLU A 548 12.70 23.22 -27.40
C GLU A 548 11.23 22.94 -27.03
N GLU A 549 10.33 23.69 -27.65
CA GLU A 549 8.89 23.47 -27.53
C GLU A 549 8.52 22.12 -28.14
N LYS A 550 7.83 21.30 -27.37
CA LYS A 550 7.38 19.96 -27.73
C LYS A 550 5.87 19.95 -27.88
N THR A 551 5.34 19.17 -28.82
CA THR A 551 3.89 18.99 -28.99
C THR A 551 3.50 17.58 -28.61
N VAL A 552 2.80 17.41 -27.49
CA VAL A 552 2.35 16.10 -26.99
C VAL A 552 0.84 16.17 -26.76
N PHE A 553 0.08 15.24 -27.35
CA PHE A 553 -1.39 15.20 -27.35
C PHE A 553 -2.02 16.53 -27.82
N GLY A 554 -1.40 17.17 -28.81
CA GLY A 554 -1.79 18.48 -29.32
C GLY A 554 -1.49 19.67 -28.40
N LYS A 555 -0.92 19.46 -27.20
CA LYS A 555 -0.52 20.52 -26.27
C LYS A 555 0.96 20.89 -26.48
N LYS A 556 1.24 22.20 -26.53
CA LYS A 556 2.59 22.73 -26.77
C LYS A 556 3.20 23.31 -25.51
N GLY A 557 4.48 23.05 -25.29
CA GLY A 557 5.25 23.64 -24.20
C GLY A 557 6.67 23.06 -24.10
N PRO A 558 7.55 23.63 -23.28
CA PRO A 558 8.90 23.11 -23.03
C PRO A 558 8.82 21.90 -22.07
N TRP A 559 8.09 20.86 -22.48
CA TRP A 559 7.72 19.75 -21.60
C TRP A 559 8.93 18.97 -21.09
N THR A 560 8.86 18.60 -19.82
CA THR A 560 9.77 17.67 -19.14
C THR A 560 9.07 16.33 -18.88
N GLY A 561 9.79 15.33 -18.37
CA GLY A 561 9.21 14.05 -17.93
C GLY A 561 8.13 14.21 -16.87
N ASP A 562 8.30 15.16 -15.95
CA ASP A 562 7.29 15.53 -14.95
C ASP A 562 5.98 16.02 -15.60
N ASP A 563 6.10 16.84 -16.64
CA ASP A 563 4.93 17.35 -17.37
C ASP A 563 4.29 16.27 -18.23
N LEU A 564 5.10 15.38 -18.83
CA LEU A 564 4.61 14.24 -19.60
C LEU A 564 3.69 13.35 -18.76
N VAL A 565 4.03 13.09 -17.49
CA VAL A 565 3.16 12.34 -16.57
C VAL A 565 1.78 13.00 -16.44
N ARG A 566 1.73 14.34 -16.29
CA ARG A 566 0.46 15.08 -16.22
C ARG A 566 -0.32 15.00 -17.53
N LEU A 567 0.37 15.19 -18.66
CA LEU A 567 -0.22 15.12 -19.99
C LEU A 567 -0.84 13.75 -20.27
N ILE A 568 -0.22 12.66 -19.78
CA ILE A 568 -0.73 11.30 -19.86
C ILE A 568 -1.94 11.10 -18.95
N LEU A 569 -1.89 11.58 -17.70
CA LEU A 569 -3.01 11.45 -16.75
C LEU A 569 -4.26 12.22 -17.22
N ASP A 570 -4.09 13.30 -18.00
CA ASP A 570 -5.18 14.04 -18.63
C ASP A 570 -5.89 13.24 -19.74
N GLN A 571 -5.28 12.15 -20.25
CA GLN A 571 -5.89 11.36 -21.32
C GLN A 571 -6.97 10.41 -20.77
N PRO A 572 -8.17 10.38 -21.36
CA PRO A 572 -9.24 9.47 -20.93
C PRO A 572 -8.83 7.99 -20.96
N SER A 573 -7.99 7.60 -21.94
CA SER A 573 -7.49 6.23 -22.08
C SER A 573 -6.68 5.77 -20.87
N THR A 574 -6.01 6.67 -20.14
CA THR A 574 -5.20 6.33 -18.97
C THR A 574 -6.03 5.72 -17.85
N SER A 575 -7.06 6.44 -17.42
CA SER A 575 -7.98 5.96 -16.37
C SER A 575 -8.68 4.65 -16.76
N ARG A 576 -9.03 4.49 -18.04
CA ARG A 576 -9.66 3.27 -18.57
C ARG A 576 -8.71 2.08 -18.53
N PHE A 577 -7.46 2.28 -18.97
CA PHE A 577 -6.44 1.25 -19.02
C PHE A 577 -6.08 0.74 -17.62
N VAL A 578 -5.83 1.64 -16.67
CA VAL A 578 -5.51 1.28 -15.29
C VAL A 578 -6.69 0.56 -14.63
N SER A 579 -7.91 1.04 -14.87
CA SER A 579 -9.13 0.39 -14.36
C SER A 579 -9.25 -1.05 -14.86
N LYS A 580 -9.04 -1.27 -16.16
CA LYS A 580 -9.04 -2.61 -16.76
C LYS A 580 -7.97 -3.50 -16.16
N LYS A 581 -6.74 -3.01 -16.02
CA LYS A 581 -5.61 -3.80 -15.46
C LYS A 581 -5.89 -4.26 -14.03
N LEU A 582 -6.40 -3.37 -13.18
CA LEU A 582 -6.76 -3.70 -11.79
C LEU A 582 -7.92 -4.70 -11.75
N PHE A 583 -8.96 -4.49 -12.56
CA PHE A 583 -10.09 -5.41 -12.63
C PHE A 583 -9.65 -6.81 -13.05
N GLU A 584 -8.92 -6.95 -14.15
CA GLU A 584 -8.49 -8.25 -14.67
C GLU A 584 -7.56 -8.97 -13.70
N PHE A 585 -6.73 -8.23 -12.97
CA PHE A 585 -5.86 -8.82 -11.96
C PHE A 585 -6.65 -9.40 -10.80
N PHE A 586 -7.62 -8.67 -10.25
CA PHE A 586 -8.33 -9.08 -9.04
C PHE A 586 -9.55 -9.97 -9.29
N VAL A 587 -10.24 -9.78 -10.41
CA VAL A 587 -11.60 -10.30 -10.65
C VAL A 587 -11.60 -11.39 -11.74
N TYR A 588 -11.83 -11.03 -13.00
CA TYR A 588 -11.82 -11.94 -14.14
C TYR A 588 -11.36 -11.23 -15.43
N SER A 589 -10.95 -12.01 -16.43
CA SER A 589 -10.49 -11.50 -17.73
C SER A 589 -11.65 -11.05 -18.63
N ASP A 590 -11.39 -10.10 -19.51
CA ASP A 590 -12.34 -9.60 -20.52
C ASP A 590 -13.65 -9.00 -19.92
N PRO A 591 -13.57 -8.03 -18.98
CA PRO A 591 -14.74 -7.33 -18.47
C PRO A 591 -15.48 -6.57 -19.57
N SER A 592 -16.79 -6.38 -19.36
CA SER A 592 -17.60 -5.55 -20.25
C SER A 592 -17.13 -4.09 -20.23
N ALA A 593 -17.35 -3.38 -21.34
CA ALA A 593 -17.03 -1.96 -21.42
C ALA A 593 -17.71 -1.16 -20.31
N GLU A 594 -18.96 -1.49 -19.98
CA GLU A 594 -19.74 -0.83 -18.93
C GLU A 594 -19.07 -0.96 -17.54
N VAL A 595 -18.60 -2.15 -17.16
CA VAL A 595 -17.91 -2.37 -15.89
C VAL A 595 -16.65 -1.50 -15.81
N ILE A 596 -15.88 -1.45 -16.90
CA ILE A 596 -14.68 -0.64 -16.96
C ILE A 596 -15.01 0.86 -16.93
N ASP A 597 -16.05 1.31 -17.62
CA ASP A 597 -16.44 2.72 -17.65
C ASP A 597 -16.93 3.19 -16.27
N ARG A 598 -17.62 2.32 -15.52
CA ARG A 598 -18.01 2.57 -14.11
C ARG A 598 -16.81 2.71 -13.19
N MET A 599 -15.83 1.81 -13.31
CA MET A 599 -14.57 1.91 -12.57
C MET A 599 -13.74 3.14 -12.95
N THR A 600 -13.72 3.47 -14.24
CA THR A 600 -13.01 4.62 -14.79
C THR A 600 -13.55 5.92 -14.20
N SER A 601 -14.87 6.04 -14.07
CA SER A 601 -15.53 7.18 -13.44
C SER A 601 -15.05 7.41 -12.01
N VAL A 602 -14.92 6.33 -11.22
CA VAL A 602 -14.39 6.41 -9.85
C VAL A 602 -12.95 6.89 -9.84
N LEU A 603 -12.08 6.31 -10.69
CA LEU A 603 -10.66 6.67 -10.72
C LEU A 603 -10.43 8.12 -11.17
N GLN A 604 -11.18 8.60 -12.18
CA GLN A 604 -11.12 10.00 -12.64
C GLN A 604 -11.61 10.96 -11.57
N TYR A 605 -12.78 10.70 -10.98
CA TYR A 605 -13.37 11.54 -9.95
C TYR A 605 -12.46 11.65 -8.73
N GLN A 606 -11.81 10.55 -8.36
CA GLN A 606 -10.89 10.47 -7.23
C GLN A 606 -9.46 10.89 -7.60
N ASN A 607 -9.24 11.56 -8.74
CA ASN A 607 -7.93 12.06 -9.17
C ASN A 607 -6.82 10.99 -9.10
N TYR A 608 -7.11 9.78 -9.57
CA TYR A 608 -6.22 8.63 -9.60
C TYR A 608 -5.82 8.05 -8.23
N GLU A 609 -6.57 8.32 -7.16
CA GLU A 609 -6.40 7.62 -5.88
C GLU A 609 -6.88 6.16 -5.98
N LEU A 610 -6.02 5.20 -5.61
CA LEU A 610 -6.29 3.78 -5.77
C LEU A 610 -7.11 3.18 -4.62
N THR A 611 -6.96 3.67 -3.39
CA THR A 611 -7.78 3.23 -2.25
C THR A 611 -9.29 3.24 -2.54
N PRO A 612 -9.92 4.37 -2.93
CA PRO A 612 -11.37 4.37 -3.21
C PRO A 612 -11.74 3.48 -4.40
N MET A 613 -10.87 3.36 -5.40
CA MET A 613 -11.03 2.46 -6.54
C MET A 613 -11.02 0.99 -6.12
N LEU A 614 -10.08 0.59 -5.26
CA LEU A 614 -9.97 -0.77 -4.70
C LEU A 614 -11.17 -1.11 -3.82
N LYS A 615 -11.67 -0.16 -3.01
CA LYS A 615 -12.90 -0.35 -2.23
C LYS A 615 -14.12 -0.53 -3.14
N ASN A 616 -14.26 0.31 -4.16
CA ASN A 616 -15.32 0.16 -5.17
C ASN A 616 -15.29 -1.23 -5.84
N LEU A 617 -14.08 -1.74 -6.14
CA LEU A 617 -13.90 -3.07 -6.71
C LEU A 617 -14.24 -4.20 -5.73
N PHE A 618 -13.66 -4.20 -4.53
CA PHE A 618 -13.82 -5.30 -3.57
C PHE A 618 -15.18 -5.32 -2.87
N LEU A 619 -15.94 -4.24 -2.92
CA LEU A 619 -17.33 -4.22 -2.47
C LEU A 619 -18.29 -4.75 -3.53
N SER A 620 -17.88 -4.86 -4.80
CA SER A 620 -18.82 -4.98 -5.91
C SER A 620 -19.43 -6.37 -6.09
N LYS A 621 -20.62 -6.43 -6.71
CA LYS A 621 -21.26 -7.69 -7.10
C LYS A 621 -20.39 -8.50 -8.07
N GLU A 622 -19.70 -7.84 -8.99
CA GLU A 622 -18.81 -8.46 -9.97
C GLU A 622 -17.67 -9.22 -9.29
N PHE A 623 -17.13 -8.69 -8.20
CA PHE A 623 -16.06 -9.34 -7.43
C PHE A 623 -16.50 -10.66 -6.78
N TYR A 624 -17.78 -10.78 -6.41
CA TYR A 624 -18.33 -12.00 -5.79
C TYR A 624 -19.23 -12.81 -6.72
N GLY A 625 -19.25 -12.46 -8.02
CA GLY A 625 -20.05 -13.15 -9.03
C GLY A 625 -19.45 -14.50 -9.43
N GLU A 626 -20.26 -15.33 -10.09
CA GLU A 626 -19.84 -16.65 -10.59
C GLU A 626 -18.65 -16.58 -11.57
N GLN A 627 -18.49 -15.47 -12.28
CA GLN A 627 -17.37 -15.25 -13.19
C GLN A 627 -16.04 -14.99 -12.45
N ALA A 628 -16.09 -14.54 -11.19
CA ALA A 628 -14.92 -14.19 -10.38
C ALA A 628 -14.52 -15.31 -9.41
N MET A 629 -15.50 -15.91 -8.73
CA MET A 629 -15.22 -16.86 -7.66
C MET A 629 -14.70 -18.20 -8.18
N GLY A 630 -13.43 -18.51 -7.89
CA GLY A 630 -12.83 -19.81 -8.22
C GLY A 630 -12.59 -20.00 -9.72
N THR A 631 -12.36 -18.92 -10.47
CA THR A 631 -12.15 -18.98 -11.93
C THR A 631 -10.72 -18.61 -12.34
N GLN A 632 -10.01 -17.79 -11.54
CA GLN A 632 -8.70 -17.30 -11.93
C GLN A 632 -7.58 -18.23 -11.45
N ILE A 633 -6.77 -18.71 -12.39
CA ILE A 633 -5.59 -19.54 -12.10
C ILE A 633 -4.56 -18.74 -11.31
N LYS A 634 -4.17 -19.25 -10.13
CA LYS A 634 -3.14 -18.67 -9.26
C LYS A 634 -1.79 -18.70 -9.97
N CYS A 635 -1.12 -17.55 -10.05
CA CYS A 635 0.27 -17.53 -10.50
C CYS A 635 1.18 -18.29 -9.50
N PRO A 636 2.37 -18.76 -9.89
CA PRO A 636 3.24 -19.57 -9.02
C PRO A 636 3.50 -18.95 -7.64
N VAL A 637 3.76 -17.64 -7.56
CA VAL A 637 3.95 -16.92 -6.29
C VAL A 637 2.68 -16.99 -5.42
N GLN A 638 1.50 -16.75 -6.01
CA GLN A 638 0.23 -16.85 -5.29
C GLN A 638 -0.04 -18.26 -4.79
N LEU A 639 0.32 -19.29 -5.56
CA LEU A 639 0.15 -20.69 -5.17
C LEU A 639 1.01 -21.02 -3.94
N VAL A 640 2.32 -20.74 -3.97
CA VAL A 640 3.23 -21.15 -2.89
C VAL A 640 3.05 -20.31 -1.63
N VAL A 641 2.91 -18.98 -1.77
CA VAL A 641 2.65 -18.09 -0.63
C VAL A 641 1.27 -18.40 -0.02
N GLY A 642 0.26 -18.60 -0.88
CA GLY A 642 -1.08 -18.90 -0.41
C GLY A 642 -1.17 -20.23 0.32
N THR A 643 -0.43 -21.24 -0.13
CA THR A 643 -0.31 -22.52 0.59
C THR A 643 0.24 -22.32 2.00
N MET A 644 1.31 -21.53 2.17
CA MET A 644 1.86 -21.22 3.50
C MET A 644 0.86 -20.49 4.39
N ARG A 645 0.15 -19.49 3.85
CA ARG A 645 -0.82 -18.71 4.61
C ARG A 645 -2.07 -19.51 4.98
N ASP A 646 -2.62 -20.29 4.05
CA ASP A 646 -3.76 -21.19 4.33
C ASP A 646 -3.39 -22.23 5.40
N LEU A 647 -2.15 -22.74 5.40
CA LEU A 647 -1.63 -23.65 6.44
C LEU A 647 -1.36 -22.97 7.80
N GLY A 648 -1.43 -21.64 7.87
CA GLY A 648 -1.05 -20.89 9.06
C GLY A 648 0.46 -20.88 9.35
N ILE A 649 1.29 -21.26 8.38
CA ILE A 649 2.76 -21.20 8.49
C ILE A 649 3.17 -19.74 8.31
N ARG A 650 3.33 -19.04 9.43
CA ARG A 650 3.66 -17.61 9.42
C ARG A 650 5.13 -17.33 9.25
N ARG A 651 6.03 -18.24 9.64
CA ARG A 651 7.47 -18.05 9.56
C ARG A 651 8.16 -19.31 9.07
N MET A 652 9.06 -19.17 8.11
CA MET A 652 9.90 -20.24 7.59
C MET A 652 11.36 -20.01 7.99
N SER A 653 12.13 -21.09 8.11
CA SER A 653 13.58 -21.02 8.33
C SER A 653 14.38 -20.87 7.03
N ASP A 654 13.82 -21.28 5.87
CA ASP A 654 14.39 -21.05 4.55
C ASP A 654 13.32 -20.68 3.50
N TYR A 655 13.26 -19.40 3.14
CA TYR A 655 12.41 -18.89 2.06
C TYR A 655 12.96 -19.20 0.65
N GLY A 656 14.19 -19.69 0.54
CA GLY A 656 14.79 -20.13 -0.72
C GLY A 656 14.08 -21.32 -1.35
N VAL A 657 13.35 -22.12 -0.56
CA VAL A 657 12.46 -23.17 -1.08
C VAL A 657 11.38 -22.57 -1.98
N LEU A 658 10.71 -21.50 -1.55
CA LEU A 658 9.67 -20.84 -2.33
C LEU A 658 10.23 -20.25 -3.63
N ASP A 659 11.40 -19.61 -3.54
CA ASP A 659 12.10 -19.02 -4.69
C ASP A 659 12.42 -20.07 -5.76
N ARG A 660 12.97 -21.23 -5.38
CA ARG A 660 13.25 -22.32 -6.32
C ARG A 660 11.98 -22.86 -6.98
N MET A 661 10.92 -23.05 -6.21
CA MET A 661 9.64 -23.55 -6.72
C MET A 661 9.01 -22.60 -7.74
N THR A 662 9.00 -21.28 -7.47
CA THR A 662 8.41 -20.32 -8.42
C THR A 662 9.25 -20.18 -9.68
N ILE A 663 10.58 -20.30 -9.60
CA ILE A 663 11.47 -20.36 -10.78
C ILE A 663 11.12 -21.57 -11.66
N GLN A 664 10.98 -22.77 -11.07
CA GLN A 664 10.64 -23.99 -11.81
C GLN A 664 9.27 -23.90 -12.50
N MET A 665 8.35 -23.10 -11.96
CA MET A 665 7.04 -22.82 -12.55
C MET A 665 7.01 -21.57 -13.46
N GLY A 666 8.16 -20.97 -13.77
CA GLY A 666 8.28 -19.86 -14.72
C GLY A 666 8.03 -18.46 -14.18
N GLN A 667 7.93 -18.27 -12.85
CA GLN A 667 7.77 -16.96 -12.21
C GLN A 667 8.94 -16.64 -11.28
N GLN A 668 10.08 -16.26 -11.85
CA GLN A 668 11.23 -15.77 -11.09
C GLN A 668 11.03 -14.28 -10.74
N LEU A 669 10.86 -13.96 -9.46
CA LEU A 669 10.73 -12.55 -9.04
C LEU A 669 11.94 -11.72 -9.52
N PHE A 670 11.67 -10.49 -9.94
CA PHE A 670 12.63 -9.57 -10.60
C PHE A 670 13.16 -10.00 -11.97
N GLU A 671 12.61 -11.06 -12.58
CA GLU A 671 12.91 -11.46 -13.96
C GLU A 671 11.61 -11.70 -14.75
N PRO A 672 10.80 -10.65 -15.00
CA PRO A 672 9.69 -10.78 -15.95
C PRO A 672 10.22 -11.19 -17.33
N PRO A 673 9.45 -11.95 -18.13
CA PRO A 673 9.96 -12.49 -19.41
C PRO A 673 10.19 -11.41 -20.48
N ASP A 674 9.42 -10.32 -20.43
CA ASP A 674 9.51 -9.18 -21.34
C ASP A 674 8.98 -7.90 -20.65
N VAL A 675 9.04 -6.76 -21.35
CA VAL A 675 8.52 -5.45 -20.88
C VAL A 675 7.00 -5.45 -20.64
N LYS A 676 6.26 -6.43 -21.16
CA LYS A 676 4.82 -6.60 -20.90
C LYS A 676 4.56 -7.40 -19.61
N GLY A 677 5.60 -7.85 -18.92
CA GLY A 677 5.50 -8.60 -17.67
C GLY A 677 5.05 -10.05 -17.85
N TRP A 678 4.63 -10.69 -16.76
CA TRP A 678 4.08 -12.05 -16.83
C TRP A 678 2.68 -12.05 -17.42
N ARG A 679 2.41 -13.03 -18.29
CA ARG A 679 1.03 -13.31 -18.73
C ARG A 679 0.28 -14.04 -17.61
N TYR A 680 -1.03 -13.83 -17.53
CA TYR A 680 -1.90 -14.41 -16.51
C TYR A 680 -2.70 -15.60 -17.05
N GLY A 681 -3.49 -16.23 -16.17
CA GLY A 681 -4.46 -17.25 -16.53
C GLY A 681 -3.83 -18.54 -17.03
N ARG A 682 -4.32 -19.05 -18.17
CA ARG A 682 -3.94 -20.37 -18.71
C ARG A 682 -2.47 -20.49 -19.09
N THR A 683 -1.76 -19.37 -19.24
CA THR A 683 -0.31 -19.35 -19.47
C THR A 683 0.48 -19.96 -18.32
N TRP A 684 -0.10 -20.09 -17.12
CA TRP A 684 0.52 -20.78 -15.99
C TRP A 684 0.34 -22.31 -15.99
N ILE A 685 -0.36 -22.85 -16.99
CA ILE A 685 -0.69 -24.27 -17.08
C ILE A 685 -0.11 -24.85 -18.36
N SER A 686 0.84 -25.75 -18.19
CA SER A 686 1.36 -26.67 -19.20
C SER A 686 1.46 -28.07 -18.58
N THR A 687 1.68 -29.12 -19.37
CA THR A 687 1.86 -30.47 -18.85
C THR A 687 2.96 -30.53 -17.80
N ASP A 688 4.10 -29.88 -18.06
CA ASP A 688 5.26 -29.88 -17.15
C ASP A 688 5.02 -29.03 -15.89
N TRP A 689 4.41 -27.85 -16.06
CA TRP A 689 4.14 -26.98 -14.91
C TRP A 689 3.04 -27.50 -14.02
N LEU A 690 2.04 -28.21 -14.55
CA LEU A 690 0.97 -28.78 -13.72
C LEU A 690 1.53 -29.81 -12.72
N PHE A 691 2.41 -30.70 -13.18
CA PHE A 691 3.09 -31.66 -12.31
C PHE A 691 3.99 -30.96 -11.28
N THR A 692 4.75 -29.95 -11.71
CA THR A 692 5.61 -29.14 -10.84
C THR A 692 4.81 -28.44 -9.73
N ARG A 693 3.64 -27.89 -10.07
CA ARG A 693 2.72 -27.24 -9.11
C ARG A 693 2.23 -28.20 -8.04
N TYR A 694 1.81 -29.40 -8.43
CA TYR A 694 1.34 -30.41 -7.48
C TYR A 694 2.45 -30.88 -6.55
N ASN A 695 3.65 -31.13 -7.10
CA ASN A 695 4.81 -31.50 -6.29
C ASN A 695 5.24 -30.39 -5.33
N ALA A 696 5.23 -29.13 -5.79
CA ALA A 696 5.59 -28.00 -4.95
C ALA A 696 4.65 -27.89 -3.74
N VAL A 697 3.33 -27.97 -3.96
CA VAL A 697 2.36 -27.92 -2.85
C VAL A 697 2.48 -29.14 -1.93
N ALA A 698 2.70 -30.33 -2.50
CA ALA A 698 2.91 -31.54 -1.70
C ALA A 698 4.18 -31.48 -0.83
N GLU A 699 5.28 -30.99 -1.38
CA GLU A 699 6.54 -30.77 -0.67
C GLU A 699 6.36 -29.75 0.46
N LEU A 700 5.64 -28.66 0.19
CA LEU A 700 5.32 -27.66 1.21
C LEU A 700 4.47 -28.24 2.34
N ILE A 701 3.45 -29.04 2.05
CA ILE A 701 2.63 -29.70 3.07
C ILE A 701 3.44 -30.68 3.91
N ARG A 702 4.36 -31.45 3.32
CA ARG A 702 5.14 -32.46 4.05
C ARG A 702 6.35 -31.89 4.78
N SER A 703 7.00 -30.90 4.20
CA SER A 703 8.40 -30.58 4.50
C SER A 703 8.73 -29.10 4.52
N ALA A 704 7.74 -28.19 4.50
CA ALA A 704 8.01 -26.75 4.63
C ALA A 704 8.94 -26.46 5.83
N PRO A 705 10.10 -25.81 5.61
CA PRO A 705 11.09 -25.61 6.67
C PRO A 705 10.62 -24.53 7.63
N GLN A 706 10.40 -24.89 8.89
CA GLN A 706 10.04 -23.96 9.96
C GLN A 706 11.12 -23.98 11.06
N PRO A 707 11.16 -22.99 11.97
CA PRO A 707 12.16 -22.94 13.03
C PRO A 707 12.17 -24.18 13.95
N GLU A 708 11.00 -24.76 14.23
CA GLU A 708 10.85 -25.83 15.24
C GLU A 708 10.30 -27.14 14.68
N ARG A 709 9.91 -27.19 13.40
CA ARG A 709 9.30 -28.37 12.78
C ARG A 709 9.51 -28.41 11.26
N GLN A 710 9.18 -29.53 10.64
CA GLN A 710 9.05 -29.64 9.19
C GLN A 710 7.59 -29.93 8.82
N GLY A 711 7.12 -29.28 7.74
CA GLY A 711 5.79 -29.51 7.18
C GLY A 711 4.63 -29.02 8.03
N ALA A 712 3.43 -29.34 7.55
CA ALA A 712 2.18 -28.97 8.16
C ALA A 712 1.75 -29.97 9.24
N ASP A 713 1.29 -29.44 10.37
CA ASP A 713 0.68 -30.19 11.46
C ASP A 713 -0.84 -30.18 11.31
N LEU A 714 -1.32 -30.98 10.37
CA LEU A 714 -2.74 -31.06 10.05
C LEU A 714 -3.57 -31.72 11.13
N MET A 715 -2.97 -32.58 11.96
CA MET A 715 -3.68 -33.09 13.14
C MET A 715 -4.03 -31.93 14.09
N ALA A 716 -3.07 -31.05 14.42
CA ALA A 716 -3.35 -29.87 15.23
C ALA A 716 -4.34 -28.92 14.54
N TYR A 717 -4.21 -28.75 13.22
CA TYR A 717 -5.08 -27.89 12.43
C TYR A 717 -6.55 -28.37 12.44
N VAL A 718 -6.78 -29.66 12.20
CA VAL A 718 -8.12 -30.29 12.23
C VAL A 718 -8.70 -30.29 13.64
N ARG A 719 -7.86 -30.51 14.68
CA ARG A 719 -8.26 -30.40 16.08
C ARG A 719 -8.73 -28.98 16.42
N GLN A 720 -8.02 -27.95 15.95
CA GLN A 720 -8.42 -26.55 16.12
C GLN A 720 -9.76 -26.26 15.43
N GLY A 721 -10.04 -26.91 14.31
CA GLY A 721 -11.32 -26.87 13.62
C GLY A 721 -12.46 -27.62 14.32
N GLY A 722 -12.21 -28.24 15.48
CA GLY A 722 -13.21 -28.97 16.27
C GLY A 722 -13.70 -30.27 15.63
N CYS A 723 -12.94 -30.84 14.70
CA CYS A 723 -13.35 -32.05 13.98
C CYS A 723 -13.02 -33.31 14.80
N ALA A 724 -13.98 -34.21 14.91
CA ALA A 724 -13.86 -35.48 15.62
C ALA A 724 -13.87 -36.69 14.66
N THR A 725 -14.46 -36.56 13.47
CA THR A 725 -14.63 -37.66 12.51
C THR A 725 -13.88 -37.43 11.20
N GLY A 726 -13.70 -38.50 10.41
CA GLY A 726 -13.11 -38.41 9.07
C GLY A 726 -13.88 -37.46 8.14
N PRO A 727 -15.22 -37.60 8.01
CA PRO A 727 -16.05 -36.68 7.24
C PRO A 727 -15.90 -35.21 7.65
N GLU A 728 -15.93 -34.92 8.95
CA GLU A 728 -15.77 -33.55 9.45
C GLU A 728 -14.40 -32.96 9.09
N ALA A 729 -13.34 -33.76 9.17
CA ALA A 729 -11.99 -33.35 8.80
C ALA A 729 -11.86 -33.05 7.31
N VAL A 730 -12.43 -33.89 6.42
CA VAL A 730 -12.44 -33.63 4.97
C VAL A 730 -13.19 -32.34 4.66
N ASP A 731 -14.38 -32.15 5.24
CA ASP A 731 -15.18 -30.94 5.03
C ASP A 731 -14.49 -29.70 5.57
N PHE A 732 -13.78 -29.82 6.71
CA PHE A 732 -12.99 -28.74 7.26
C PHE A 732 -11.80 -28.38 6.38
N LEU A 733 -11.05 -29.35 5.87
CA LEU A 733 -9.96 -29.08 4.94
C LEU A 733 -10.50 -28.44 3.64
N ALA A 734 -11.60 -28.97 3.08
CA ALA A 734 -12.21 -28.39 1.88
C ALA A 734 -12.62 -26.92 2.07
N ARG A 735 -13.36 -26.60 3.14
CA ARG A 735 -13.78 -25.21 3.45
C ARG A 735 -12.62 -24.29 3.87
N SER A 736 -11.45 -24.85 4.16
CA SER A 736 -10.26 -24.10 4.56
C SER A 736 -9.33 -23.81 3.39
N PHE A 737 -9.35 -24.61 2.33
CA PHE A 737 -8.39 -24.50 1.22
C PHE A 737 -9.05 -24.18 -0.12
N LEU A 738 -10.33 -24.49 -0.33
CA LEU A 738 -11.01 -24.24 -1.61
C LEU A 738 -11.87 -22.98 -1.56
N ALA A 739 -11.99 -22.30 -2.71
CA ALA A 739 -12.94 -21.20 -2.89
C ALA A 739 -14.36 -21.72 -3.19
N LEU A 740 -14.46 -22.90 -3.80
CA LEU A 740 -15.70 -23.58 -4.18
C LEU A 740 -15.83 -24.92 -3.41
N PRO A 741 -17.05 -25.37 -3.13
CA PRO A 741 -17.27 -26.66 -2.46
C PRO A 741 -16.83 -27.83 -3.34
N LEU A 742 -16.45 -28.94 -2.69
CA LEU A 742 -16.17 -30.21 -3.37
C LEU A 742 -17.45 -30.79 -3.99
N SER A 743 -17.31 -31.49 -5.12
CA SER A 743 -18.39 -32.34 -5.62
C SER A 743 -18.66 -33.49 -4.64
N ALA A 744 -19.88 -34.03 -4.67
CA ALA A 744 -20.27 -35.13 -3.79
C ALA A 744 -19.39 -36.37 -4.00
N GLU A 745 -18.99 -36.65 -5.24
CA GLU A 745 -18.12 -37.76 -5.60
C GLU A 745 -16.72 -37.59 -5.02
N LYS A 746 -16.07 -36.44 -5.27
CA LYS A 746 -14.73 -36.15 -4.72
C LYS A 746 -14.71 -36.15 -3.20
N ARG A 747 -15.77 -35.61 -2.58
CA ARG A 747 -15.94 -35.66 -1.12
C ARG A 747 -15.97 -37.11 -0.62
N ALA A 748 -16.77 -37.97 -1.24
CA ALA A 748 -16.87 -39.38 -0.86
C ALA A 748 -15.53 -40.12 -1.02
N GLU A 749 -14.79 -39.88 -2.10
CA GLU A 749 -13.46 -40.45 -2.34
C GLU A 749 -12.45 -40.05 -1.26
N LEU A 750 -12.40 -38.76 -0.90
CA LEU A 750 -11.49 -38.27 0.15
C LEU A 750 -11.85 -38.82 1.54
N ILE A 751 -13.14 -38.98 1.84
CA ILE A 751 -13.61 -39.61 3.08
C ILE A 751 -13.24 -41.09 3.11
N GLN A 752 -13.43 -41.80 2.00
CA GLN A 752 -13.06 -43.21 1.90
C GLN A 752 -11.55 -43.39 2.07
N TYR A 753 -10.73 -42.52 1.48
CA TYR A 753 -9.28 -42.54 1.65
C TYR A 753 -8.86 -42.23 3.09
N LEU A 754 -9.44 -41.17 3.69
CA LEU A 754 -9.11 -40.78 5.05
C LEU A 754 -9.54 -41.86 6.04
N GLY A 755 -10.69 -42.50 5.85
CA GLY A 755 -11.33 -43.37 6.82
C GLY A 755 -11.75 -42.63 8.10
N GLU A 756 -12.18 -43.38 9.11
CA GLU A 756 -12.51 -42.77 10.41
C GLU A 756 -11.27 -42.38 11.20
N LEU A 757 -11.40 -41.30 11.96
CA LEU A 757 -10.39 -40.85 12.92
C LEU A 757 -10.56 -41.64 14.23
N PRO A 758 -9.45 -41.99 14.92
CA PRO A 758 -9.54 -42.62 16.22
C PRO A 758 -10.13 -41.65 17.27
N PRO A 759 -10.59 -42.15 18.43
CA PRO A 759 -11.06 -41.29 19.52
C PRO A 759 -10.04 -40.21 19.90
N ALA A 760 -10.51 -38.99 20.21
CA ALA A 760 -9.65 -37.83 20.46
C ALA A 760 -8.54 -38.07 21.50
N GLY A 761 -8.80 -38.91 22.51
CA GLY A 761 -7.83 -39.29 23.54
C GLY A 761 -6.62 -40.10 23.03
N GLU A 762 -6.71 -40.70 21.84
CA GLU A 762 -5.63 -41.49 21.23
C GLU A 762 -4.75 -40.66 20.25
N TRP A 763 -5.15 -39.43 19.93
CA TRP A 763 -4.53 -38.69 18.84
C TRP A 763 -3.05 -38.36 19.10
N ASP A 764 -2.69 -37.99 20.33
CA ASP A 764 -1.30 -37.64 20.64
C ASP A 764 -0.38 -38.87 20.58
N ALA A 765 -0.90 -40.06 20.94
CA ALA A 765 -0.17 -41.32 20.82
C ALA A 765 -0.02 -41.79 19.36
N ARG A 766 -0.93 -41.38 18.47
CA ARG A 766 -0.95 -41.74 17.05
C ARG A 766 -0.68 -40.55 16.13
N ARG A 767 0.02 -39.53 16.63
CA ARG A 767 0.20 -38.24 15.95
C ARG A 767 0.73 -38.40 14.53
N ASP A 768 1.82 -39.13 14.35
CA ASP A 768 2.50 -39.23 13.06
C ASP A 768 1.64 -39.93 12.02
N GLU A 769 0.92 -40.99 12.42
CA GLU A 769 0.00 -41.73 11.55
C GLU A 769 -1.18 -40.85 11.10
N ILE A 770 -1.85 -40.21 12.05
CA ILE A 770 -3.01 -39.35 11.77
C ILE A 770 -2.58 -38.16 10.92
N ASN A 771 -1.47 -37.51 11.28
CA ASN A 771 -0.96 -36.36 10.56
C ASN A 771 -0.57 -36.72 9.13
N ALA A 772 0.09 -37.85 8.90
CA ALA A 772 0.47 -38.30 7.56
C ALA A 772 -0.76 -38.59 6.67
N ARG A 773 -1.81 -39.23 7.22
CA ARG A 773 -3.07 -39.47 6.49
C ARG A 773 -3.77 -38.17 6.14
N LEU A 774 -3.87 -37.23 7.08
CA LEU A 774 -4.44 -35.90 6.84
C LEU A 774 -3.63 -35.11 5.81
N GLN A 775 -2.29 -35.16 5.88
CA GLN A 775 -1.42 -34.54 4.88
C GLN A 775 -1.71 -35.09 3.49
N ASN A 776 -1.87 -36.41 3.33
CA ASN A 776 -2.21 -37.01 2.04
C ASN A 776 -3.57 -36.53 1.51
N VAL A 777 -4.60 -36.43 2.37
CA VAL A 777 -5.89 -35.84 1.99
C VAL A 777 -5.74 -34.41 1.49
N LEU A 778 -4.99 -33.58 2.22
CA LEU A 778 -4.76 -32.20 1.80
C LEU A 778 -3.96 -32.13 0.50
N ILE A 779 -3.00 -33.03 0.28
CA ILE A 779 -2.24 -33.12 -0.97
C ILE A 779 -3.16 -33.44 -2.15
N PHE A 780 -4.08 -34.40 -2.01
CA PHE A 780 -5.06 -34.69 -3.06
C PHE A 780 -5.97 -33.50 -3.32
N LEU A 781 -6.43 -32.84 -2.27
CA LEU A 781 -7.28 -31.67 -2.37
C LEU A 781 -6.59 -30.48 -3.04
N THR A 782 -5.33 -30.21 -2.70
CA THR A 782 -4.54 -29.12 -3.28
C THR A 782 -3.98 -29.44 -4.66
N SER A 783 -3.92 -30.71 -5.03
CA SER A 783 -3.62 -31.17 -6.39
C SER A 783 -4.86 -31.19 -7.30
N SER A 784 -6.00 -30.66 -6.85
CA SER A 784 -7.22 -30.53 -7.65
C SER A 784 -7.28 -29.20 -8.42
N PRO A 785 -7.97 -29.13 -9.57
CA PRO A 785 -8.23 -27.87 -10.28
C PRO A 785 -8.83 -26.79 -9.38
N GLU A 786 -9.71 -27.17 -8.45
CA GLU A 786 -10.41 -26.27 -7.52
C GLU A 786 -9.46 -25.49 -6.61
N PHE A 787 -8.29 -26.04 -6.28
CA PHE A 787 -7.26 -25.32 -5.51
C PHE A 787 -6.34 -24.47 -6.39
N GLN A 788 -6.16 -24.84 -7.66
CA GLN A 788 -5.28 -24.11 -8.58
C GLN A 788 -5.89 -22.76 -9.00
N VAL A 789 -7.20 -22.63 -8.85
CA VAL A 789 -7.96 -21.39 -9.04
C VAL A 789 -8.23 -20.71 -7.69
N GLY A 790 -8.34 -19.38 -7.69
CA GLY A 790 -8.58 -18.55 -6.51
C GLY A 790 -9.85 -17.72 -6.59
#